data_AF-A0A351TS71-F1
#
_entry.id   AF-A0A351TS71-F1
#
_cell.length_a   1.000
_cell.length_b   1.000
_cell.length_c   1.000
_cell.angle_alpha   90.00
_cell.angle_beta   90.00
_cell.angle_gamma   90.00
#
_symmetry.space_group_name_H-M   'P 1'
#
loop_
_entity.id
_entity.type
_entity.pdbx_description
1 polymer ?
#
loop_
_entity_poly.entity_id
_entity_poly.type
_entity_poly.pdbx_seq_one_letter_code
_entity_poly.pdbx_strand_id
1 'polypeptide(L)'
;MSNHIILTISILISNRPDTVRKCLDSIQPLLKKIPSELILVDTGCGEQVRRIIEEYTDNIVDFEWCRDFAKARNAGLERARGEWFLYLDDDEWFDDVKDIIRFFNSGEYRIYGVGLYTIRDYIRQDGSQYIDSLAARMVRLEPDIKFIYRIHETFNRAPGKAKRINTLTHHYGYAYQSEEESRKHAARNIGLLEEELAEHPGNMRHMLQLVQEYNALGEAEKSLELSLEAIDRAEQGEIEEEYCLSSLYGNVINGYMVTYQYDEAIQKGEAYFKSKRTDKMVKALIAGRLAMAFLDKEDYEKSLEYEKVYWDTYQAYQRNRDSFISFETPVTQSCFQKEKRTPILGSGVRAALHCGQAGLAWKWFQEMDWQKDKYSLDYGVIGDILKYMAEAESRELPIYEKMCHVLLERQDLEDVILEKILETIEECCGIPEISAYANLTIEHWSIKLARLTSAAFLPERGIGCGGEEAEALALEIWEAREKSMPYMKACHMPEAVKLLGGDMGHMLEEILFSQWEKELEEHFSRYTWKETLWLAQALAEAREQDSMHMLAWRAAWGISRASGEAAALEQGSADMASAEETCGSVEAMMAGLKEFALCRIALCERIYTEEAIREMPDVLPEEYRGAYAIRNLLERTEEARYGEAVEAVREIKDLLPGLANIMKHYLKWLEAQMERQKRESVQAAGEFQVLARQIKGKIYALMEAGQYQAALGVTEQIQALLPGDEEISGLKEKLESLL
;
A
#
# COMPACT_ATOMS: atom_id res chain seq x y z
N MET A 1 -40.55 52.86 -36.20
CA MET A 1 -39.76 51.70 -36.67
C MET A 1 -40.26 50.51 -35.88
N SER A 2 -40.70 49.44 -36.53
CA SER A 2 -41.06 48.20 -35.84
C SER A 2 -39.80 47.71 -35.13
N ASN A 3 -39.72 47.91 -33.81
CA ASN A 3 -38.63 47.36 -32.98
C ASN A 3 -38.88 45.87 -32.88
N HIS A 4 -38.37 45.14 -33.87
CA HIS A 4 -38.42 43.70 -33.89
C HIS A 4 -37.55 43.17 -32.73
N ILE A 5 -38.19 42.66 -31.68
CA ILE A 5 -37.53 42.05 -30.51
C ILE A 5 -37.21 40.60 -30.87
N ILE A 6 -35.94 40.22 -30.76
CA ILE A 6 -35.49 38.84 -31.00
C ILE A 6 -35.61 38.03 -29.71
N LEU A 7 -35.23 38.60 -28.56
CA LEU A 7 -35.14 37.89 -27.29
C LEU A 7 -35.93 38.60 -26.19
N THR A 8 -36.89 37.90 -25.58
CA THR A 8 -37.45 38.28 -24.28
C THR A 8 -36.66 37.57 -23.19
N ILE A 9 -36.15 38.32 -22.22
CA ILE A 9 -35.53 37.78 -21.00
C ILE A 9 -36.51 37.99 -19.85
N SER A 10 -36.89 36.92 -19.16
CA SER A 10 -37.83 36.95 -18.04
C SER A 10 -37.20 36.39 -16.77
N ILE A 11 -37.29 37.12 -15.66
CA ILE A 11 -36.69 36.70 -14.38
C ILE A 11 -37.77 36.67 -13.31
N LEU A 12 -37.83 35.60 -12.52
CA LEU A 12 -38.65 35.57 -11.30
C LEU A 12 -37.88 36.25 -10.16
N ILE A 13 -38.53 37.17 -9.45
CA ILE A 13 -37.95 37.92 -8.34
C ILE A 13 -38.62 37.47 -7.03
N SER A 14 -37.86 36.77 -6.19
CA SER A 14 -38.36 36.07 -4.99
C SER A 14 -37.91 36.70 -3.66
N ASN A 15 -37.17 37.82 -3.73
CA ASN A 15 -36.53 38.56 -2.63
C ASN A 15 -35.09 38.13 -2.26
N ARG A 16 -34.18 38.07 -3.25
CA ARG A 16 -32.76 37.75 -3.03
C ARG A 16 -31.83 38.97 -3.14
N PRO A 17 -31.67 39.81 -2.10
CA PRO A 17 -30.86 41.03 -2.18
C PRO A 17 -29.37 40.79 -2.51
N ASP A 18 -28.83 39.63 -2.13
CA ASP A 18 -27.42 39.31 -2.32
C ASP A 18 -27.05 38.85 -3.75
N THR A 19 -28.04 38.39 -4.52
CA THR A 19 -27.82 37.80 -5.85
C THR A 19 -28.52 38.55 -6.98
N VAL A 20 -29.65 39.22 -6.72
CA VAL A 20 -30.47 39.85 -7.77
C VAL A 20 -29.69 40.84 -8.63
N ARG A 21 -28.78 41.63 -8.03
CA ARG A 21 -27.95 42.57 -8.78
C ARG A 21 -26.95 41.83 -9.68
N LYS A 22 -26.34 40.76 -9.19
CA LYS A 22 -25.42 39.91 -10.00
C LYS A 22 -26.15 39.27 -11.18
N CYS A 23 -27.35 38.75 -10.94
CA CYS A 23 -28.24 38.21 -11.97
C CYS A 23 -28.48 39.24 -13.08
N LEU A 24 -28.99 40.43 -12.70
CA LEU A 24 -29.34 41.50 -13.63
C LEU A 24 -28.13 42.10 -14.35
N ASP A 25 -26.98 42.23 -13.67
CA ASP A 25 -25.72 42.67 -14.29
C ASP A 25 -25.23 41.68 -15.35
N SER A 26 -25.36 40.37 -15.10
CA SER A 26 -24.87 39.32 -16.02
C SER A 26 -25.60 39.30 -17.36
N ILE A 27 -26.86 39.75 -17.41
CA ILE A 27 -27.65 39.81 -18.64
C ILE A 27 -27.55 41.14 -19.39
N GLN A 28 -26.95 42.18 -18.79
CA GLN A 28 -26.78 43.49 -19.44
C GLN A 28 -26.11 43.40 -20.83
N PRO A 29 -25.08 42.56 -21.06
CA PRO A 29 -24.51 42.45 -22.39
C PRO A 29 -25.49 41.88 -23.42
N LEU A 30 -26.42 40.99 -23.03
CA LEU A 30 -27.47 40.49 -23.92
C LEU A 30 -28.41 41.62 -24.36
N LEU A 31 -28.91 42.40 -23.40
CA LEU A 31 -29.79 43.54 -23.66
C LEU A 31 -29.14 44.61 -24.57
N LYS A 32 -27.82 44.79 -24.46
CA LYS A 32 -27.05 45.76 -25.26
C LYS A 32 -26.70 45.26 -26.66
N LYS A 33 -26.56 43.94 -26.87
CA LYS A 33 -25.99 43.35 -28.09
C LYS A 33 -27.00 42.61 -28.96
N ILE A 34 -28.16 42.28 -28.42
CA ILE A 34 -29.27 41.62 -29.12
C ILE A 34 -30.50 42.51 -28.96
N PRO A 35 -31.33 42.71 -29.99
CA PRO A 35 -32.64 43.36 -29.84
C PRO A 35 -33.49 42.58 -28.83
N SER A 36 -33.51 43.05 -27.58
CA SER A 36 -34.08 42.31 -26.46
C SER A 36 -34.95 43.18 -25.56
N GLU A 37 -35.82 42.56 -24.78
CA GLU A 37 -36.54 43.19 -23.69
C GLU A 37 -36.36 42.40 -22.39
N LEU A 38 -36.51 43.09 -21.26
CA LEU A 38 -36.45 42.51 -19.92
C LEU A 38 -37.81 42.60 -19.25
N ILE A 39 -38.29 41.46 -18.75
CA ILE A 39 -39.51 41.31 -17.96
C ILE A 39 -39.12 40.77 -16.60
N LEU A 40 -39.53 41.45 -15.53
CA LEU A 40 -39.31 40.95 -14.17
C LEU A 40 -40.67 40.60 -13.57
N VAL A 41 -40.81 39.38 -13.06
CA VAL A 41 -42.03 38.93 -12.39
C VAL A 41 -41.76 38.94 -10.89
N ASP A 42 -42.32 39.93 -10.21
CA ASP A 42 -42.17 40.12 -8.77
C ASP A 42 -43.16 39.22 -8.03
N THR A 43 -42.66 38.19 -7.36
CA THR A 43 -43.48 37.23 -6.60
C THR A 43 -43.61 37.60 -5.11
N GLY A 44 -43.23 38.82 -4.73
CA GLY A 44 -43.31 39.32 -3.35
C GLY A 44 -41.97 39.79 -2.78
N CYS A 45 -41.22 40.61 -3.53
CA CYS A 45 -39.94 41.14 -3.09
C CYS A 45 -40.06 42.25 -2.05
N GLY A 46 -39.03 42.42 -1.22
CA GLY A 46 -38.96 43.48 -0.22
C GLY A 46 -38.55 44.82 -0.84
N GLU A 47 -38.71 45.91 -0.08
CA GLU A 47 -38.45 47.28 -0.56
C GLU A 47 -37.02 47.47 -1.11
N GLN A 48 -36.03 46.79 -0.51
CA GLN A 48 -34.65 46.82 -0.99
C GLN A 48 -34.51 46.23 -2.39
N VAL A 49 -35.07 45.04 -2.63
CA VAL A 49 -35.00 44.36 -3.93
C VAL A 49 -35.83 45.11 -4.96
N ARG A 50 -36.99 45.66 -4.57
CA ARG A 50 -37.84 46.45 -5.46
C ARG A 50 -37.08 47.65 -6.06
N ARG A 51 -36.38 48.41 -5.21
CA ARG A 51 -35.55 49.53 -5.66
C ARG A 51 -34.46 49.10 -6.64
N ILE A 52 -33.85 47.92 -6.43
CA ILE A 52 -32.82 47.40 -7.33
C ILE A 52 -33.43 47.08 -8.69
N ILE A 53 -34.53 46.33 -8.75
CA ILE A 53 -35.11 45.88 -10.02
C ILE A 53 -35.65 47.03 -10.88
N GLU A 54 -36.17 48.08 -10.25
CA GLU A 54 -36.65 49.31 -10.91
C GLU A 54 -35.52 50.10 -11.59
N GLU A 55 -34.24 49.90 -11.21
CA GLU A 55 -33.09 50.49 -11.93
C GLU A 55 -32.89 49.87 -13.32
N TYR A 56 -33.41 48.66 -13.58
CA TYR A 56 -33.10 47.88 -14.79
C TYR A 56 -34.24 47.89 -15.82
N THR A 57 -35.49 47.95 -15.40
CA THR A 57 -36.65 47.98 -16.30
C THR A 57 -37.90 48.50 -15.59
N ASP A 58 -38.77 49.18 -16.34
CA ASP A 58 -40.12 49.54 -15.88
C ASP A 58 -41.12 48.39 -16.13
N ASN A 59 -40.73 47.34 -16.85
CA ASN A 59 -41.59 46.21 -17.20
C ASN A 59 -41.58 45.14 -16.10
N ILE A 60 -42.21 45.49 -14.99
CA ILE A 60 -42.35 44.63 -13.81
C ILE A 60 -43.80 44.14 -13.70
N VAL A 61 -43.97 42.83 -13.53
CA VAL A 61 -45.25 42.15 -13.36
C VAL A 61 -45.39 41.74 -11.91
N ASP A 62 -46.28 42.42 -11.17
CA ASP A 62 -46.60 42.02 -9.81
C ASP A 62 -47.47 40.74 -9.83
N PHE A 63 -46.98 39.67 -9.21
CA PHE A 63 -47.62 38.36 -9.18
C PHE A 63 -47.73 37.85 -7.74
N GLU A 64 -48.95 37.52 -7.30
CA GLU A 64 -49.15 36.94 -5.97
C GLU A 64 -48.71 35.47 -5.95
N TRP A 65 -47.71 35.15 -5.12
CA TRP A 65 -47.19 33.78 -5.01
C TRP A 65 -48.29 32.78 -4.61
N CYS A 66 -48.59 31.84 -5.51
CA CYS A 66 -49.69 30.88 -5.37
C CYS A 66 -49.23 29.41 -5.32
N ARG A 67 -47.98 29.16 -4.90
CA ARG A 67 -47.36 27.82 -4.85
C ARG A 67 -47.31 27.11 -6.22
N ASP A 68 -47.11 27.88 -7.29
CA ASP A 68 -47.13 27.39 -8.67
C ASP A 68 -46.12 28.18 -9.51
N PHE A 69 -44.94 27.59 -9.73
CA PHE A 69 -43.85 28.22 -10.48
C PHE A 69 -44.24 28.42 -11.95
N ALA A 70 -44.96 27.48 -12.57
CA ALA A 70 -45.42 27.63 -13.95
C ALA A 70 -46.35 28.83 -14.11
N LYS A 71 -47.28 29.10 -13.19
CA LYS A 71 -48.14 30.29 -13.26
C LYS A 71 -47.34 31.59 -13.16
N ALA A 72 -46.35 31.65 -12.27
CA ALA A 72 -45.47 32.82 -12.16
C ALA A 72 -44.69 33.06 -13.47
N ARG A 73 -44.10 32.00 -14.05
CA ARG A 73 -43.41 32.08 -15.35
C ARG A 73 -44.33 32.49 -16.49
N ASN A 74 -45.55 31.94 -16.51
CA ASN A 74 -46.54 32.24 -17.53
C ASN A 74 -47.00 33.70 -17.47
N ALA A 75 -47.07 34.32 -16.28
CA ALA A 75 -47.37 35.76 -16.16
C ALA A 75 -46.33 36.64 -16.88
N GLY A 76 -45.04 36.25 -16.84
CA GLY A 76 -43.99 36.89 -17.63
C GLY A 76 -44.08 36.55 -19.13
N LEU A 77 -44.35 35.28 -19.46
CA LEU A 77 -44.50 34.78 -20.83
C LEU A 77 -45.63 35.49 -21.59
N GLU A 78 -46.76 35.76 -20.95
CA GLU A 78 -47.91 36.48 -21.54
C GLU A 78 -47.57 37.91 -21.95
N ARG A 79 -46.53 38.50 -21.36
CA ARG A 79 -46.03 39.84 -21.69
C ARG A 79 -44.91 39.83 -22.74
N ALA A 80 -44.43 38.66 -23.14
CA ALA A 80 -43.30 38.50 -24.06
C ALA A 80 -43.68 38.92 -25.49
N ARG A 81 -42.74 39.61 -26.16
CA ARG A 81 -42.85 40.07 -27.56
C ARG A 81 -41.71 39.57 -28.45
N GLY A 82 -40.73 38.86 -27.89
CA GLY A 82 -39.58 38.32 -28.62
C GLY A 82 -39.93 37.16 -29.54
N GLU A 83 -39.04 36.84 -30.48
CA GLU A 83 -39.07 35.55 -31.20
C GLU A 83 -38.67 34.38 -30.27
N TRP A 84 -37.84 34.66 -29.26
CA TRP A 84 -37.33 33.71 -28.29
C TRP A 84 -37.56 34.19 -26.87
N PHE A 85 -37.63 33.24 -25.95
CA PHE A 85 -37.80 33.47 -24.52
C PHE A 85 -36.67 32.79 -23.75
N LEU A 86 -35.97 33.56 -22.92
CA LEU A 86 -34.96 33.12 -21.97
C LEU A 86 -35.50 33.37 -20.56
N TYR A 87 -35.40 32.38 -19.67
CA TYR A 87 -35.82 32.54 -18.28
C TYR A 87 -34.72 32.20 -17.28
N LEU A 88 -34.66 32.99 -16.19
CA LEU A 88 -33.72 32.82 -15.08
C LEU A 88 -34.41 33.03 -13.73
N ASP A 89 -33.74 32.59 -12.67
CA ASP A 89 -34.06 32.93 -11.28
C ASP A 89 -33.18 34.08 -10.76
N ASP A 90 -33.64 34.81 -9.73
CA ASP A 90 -32.92 35.96 -9.16
C ASP A 90 -31.66 35.57 -8.35
N ASP A 91 -31.39 34.28 -8.21
CA ASP A 91 -30.17 33.66 -7.68
C ASP A 91 -29.31 32.95 -8.73
N GLU A 92 -29.58 33.19 -10.02
CA GLU A 92 -28.79 32.72 -11.16
C GLU A 92 -28.03 33.86 -11.86
N TRP A 93 -26.80 33.64 -12.33
CA TRP A 93 -26.10 34.60 -13.19
C TRP A 93 -25.15 33.94 -14.18
N PHE A 94 -25.03 34.54 -15.36
CA PHE A 94 -24.11 34.03 -16.39
C PHE A 94 -22.65 34.35 -16.08
N ASP A 95 -21.77 33.39 -16.33
CA ASP A 95 -20.32 33.59 -16.33
C ASP A 95 -19.87 34.38 -17.57
N ASP A 96 -20.30 33.92 -18.76
CA ASP A 96 -20.08 34.60 -20.04
C ASP A 96 -21.25 34.33 -21.01
N VAL A 97 -21.78 35.39 -21.60
CA VAL A 97 -22.90 35.37 -22.54
C VAL A 97 -22.49 35.47 -24.01
N LYS A 98 -21.20 35.53 -24.33
CA LYS A 98 -20.70 35.66 -25.72
C LYS A 98 -21.29 34.64 -26.69
N ASP A 99 -21.47 33.41 -26.24
CA ASP A 99 -21.96 32.32 -27.08
C ASP A 99 -23.47 32.42 -27.33
N ILE A 100 -24.24 32.93 -26.36
CA ILE A 100 -25.65 33.32 -26.58
C ILE A 100 -25.71 34.48 -27.58
N ILE A 101 -24.87 35.50 -27.42
CA ILE A 101 -24.80 36.65 -28.36
C ILE A 101 -24.47 36.16 -29.78
N ARG A 102 -23.48 35.28 -29.93
CA ARG A 102 -23.10 34.69 -31.22
C ARG A 102 -24.24 33.88 -31.84
N PHE A 103 -24.95 33.09 -31.03
CA PHE A 103 -26.08 32.29 -31.49
C PHE A 103 -27.18 33.15 -32.15
N PHE A 104 -27.53 34.29 -31.55
CA PHE A 104 -28.50 35.21 -32.14
C PHE A 104 -27.92 36.03 -33.30
N ASN A 105 -26.73 36.62 -33.14
CA ASN A 105 -26.16 37.54 -34.14
C ASN A 105 -25.68 36.84 -35.42
N SER A 106 -25.36 35.55 -35.36
CA SER A 106 -25.02 34.75 -36.56
C SER A 106 -26.26 34.33 -37.37
N GLY A 107 -27.46 34.46 -36.81
CA GLY A 107 -28.69 33.92 -37.39
C GLY A 107 -28.89 32.41 -37.17
N GLU A 108 -27.97 31.73 -36.47
CA GLU A 108 -28.06 30.30 -36.15
C GLU A 108 -29.37 29.97 -35.42
N TYR A 109 -29.86 30.89 -34.59
CA TYR A 109 -31.13 30.75 -33.84
C TYR A 109 -32.34 30.36 -34.69
N ARG A 110 -32.34 30.66 -36.00
CA ARG A 110 -33.44 30.33 -36.92
C ARG A 110 -33.55 28.83 -37.22
N ILE A 111 -32.49 28.05 -36.98
CA ILE A 111 -32.41 26.61 -37.25
C ILE A 111 -33.00 25.79 -36.09
N TYR A 112 -32.93 26.34 -34.87
CA TYR A 112 -33.25 25.63 -33.65
C TYR A 112 -34.57 26.11 -33.04
N GLY A 113 -35.05 25.37 -32.05
CA GLY A 113 -36.28 25.68 -31.30
C GLY A 113 -36.08 25.76 -29.80
N VAL A 114 -35.00 25.17 -29.29
CA VAL A 114 -34.67 25.14 -27.86
C VAL A 114 -33.17 25.39 -27.70
N GLY A 115 -32.81 26.25 -26.76
CA GLY A 115 -31.44 26.52 -26.35
C GLY A 115 -31.19 25.97 -24.95
N LEU A 116 -30.10 25.21 -24.81
CA LEU A 116 -29.69 24.61 -23.56
C LEU A 116 -28.30 25.11 -23.20
N TYR A 117 -28.06 25.37 -21.92
CA TYR A 117 -26.74 25.73 -21.41
C TYR A 117 -26.49 25.05 -20.07
N THR A 118 -25.24 25.08 -19.62
CA THR A 118 -24.86 24.45 -18.36
C THR A 118 -25.24 25.34 -17.18
N ILE A 119 -25.97 24.79 -16.22
CA ILE A 119 -26.21 25.39 -14.92
C ILE A 119 -25.29 24.69 -13.92
N ARG A 120 -24.57 25.48 -13.13
CA ARG A 120 -23.75 25.03 -12.01
C ARG A 120 -24.52 25.26 -10.73
N ASP A 121 -25.09 24.20 -10.21
CA ASP A 121 -25.81 24.16 -8.95
C ASP A 121 -24.81 24.03 -7.80
N TYR A 122 -24.60 25.10 -7.04
CA TYR A 122 -23.70 25.10 -5.89
C TYR A 122 -24.36 24.46 -4.68
N ILE A 123 -23.66 23.49 -4.07
CA ILE A 123 -24.09 22.81 -2.84
C ILE A 123 -23.51 23.53 -1.62
N ARG A 124 -22.32 24.11 -1.74
CA ARG A 124 -21.65 24.86 -0.68
C ARG A 124 -21.52 26.33 -1.03
N GLN A 125 -21.71 27.17 -0.02
CA GLN A 125 -21.63 28.64 -0.14
C GLN A 125 -20.25 29.15 -0.59
N ASP A 126 -19.17 28.43 -0.25
CA ASP A 126 -17.81 28.77 -0.65
C ASP A 126 -17.48 28.43 -2.12
N GLY A 127 -18.41 27.80 -2.84
CA GLY A 127 -18.23 27.37 -4.22
C GLY A 127 -17.38 26.10 -4.39
N SER A 128 -16.96 25.45 -3.30
CA SER A 128 -16.07 24.28 -3.34
C SER A 128 -16.75 23.01 -3.88
N GLN A 129 -18.08 22.96 -3.86
CA GLN A 129 -18.85 21.81 -4.29
C GLN A 129 -20.05 22.25 -5.13
N TYR A 130 -20.18 21.65 -6.31
CA TYR A 130 -21.25 21.96 -7.25
C TYR A 130 -21.58 20.76 -8.16
N ILE A 131 -22.72 20.83 -8.84
CA ILE A 131 -23.13 19.90 -9.89
C ILE A 131 -23.41 20.70 -11.16
N ASP A 132 -22.80 20.29 -12.27
CA ASP A 132 -23.10 20.87 -13.59
C ASP A 132 -24.22 20.07 -14.28
N SER A 133 -25.32 20.74 -14.60
CA SER A 133 -26.51 20.20 -15.27
C SER A 133 -26.73 20.90 -16.62
N LEU A 134 -27.28 20.21 -17.62
CA LEU A 134 -27.70 20.86 -18.87
C LEU A 134 -29.19 21.16 -18.80
N ALA A 135 -29.55 22.45 -18.86
CA ALA A 135 -30.93 22.88 -18.71
C ALA A 135 -31.46 23.59 -19.97
N ALA A 136 -32.69 23.26 -20.34
CA ALA A 136 -33.41 23.91 -21.43
C ALA A 136 -34.08 25.21 -20.95
N ARG A 137 -33.30 26.30 -20.93
CA ARG A 137 -33.74 27.61 -20.42
C ARG A 137 -34.12 28.63 -21.52
N MET A 138 -33.99 28.25 -22.80
CA MET A 138 -34.37 29.09 -23.93
C MET A 138 -35.30 28.36 -24.89
N VAL A 139 -36.34 29.04 -25.38
CA VAL A 139 -37.30 28.47 -26.33
C VAL A 139 -37.67 29.47 -27.41
N ARG A 140 -37.91 29.01 -28.64
CA ARG A 140 -38.55 29.81 -29.68
C ARG A 140 -40.05 29.91 -29.37
N LEU A 141 -40.58 31.12 -29.34
CA LEU A 141 -41.99 31.32 -29.05
C LEU A 141 -42.88 30.93 -30.24
N GLU A 142 -43.88 30.09 -29.95
CA GLU A 142 -44.99 29.73 -30.82
C GLU A 142 -46.30 29.90 -30.00
N PRO A 143 -47.47 30.13 -30.64
CA PRO A 143 -48.67 30.61 -29.93
C PRO A 143 -49.19 29.75 -28.77
N ASP A 144 -48.86 28.47 -28.73
CA ASP A 144 -49.29 27.48 -27.73
C ASP A 144 -48.18 27.10 -26.72
N ILE A 145 -46.99 27.70 -26.82
CA ILE A 145 -45.91 27.47 -25.84
C ILE A 145 -46.30 28.06 -24.50
N LYS A 146 -46.23 27.24 -23.45
CA LYS A 146 -46.49 27.63 -22.06
C LYS A 146 -45.72 26.76 -21.08
N PHE A 147 -45.48 27.29 -19.89
CA PHE A 147 -44.98 26.50 -18.78
C PHE A 147 -46.09 25.60 -18.22
N ILE A 148 -45.74 24.36 -17.90
CA ILE A 148 -46.58 23.36 -17.25
C ILE A 148 -45.86 22.82 -15.99
N TYR A 149 -46.65 22.21 -15.10
CA TYR A 149 -46.28 21.69 -13.78
C TYR A 149 -46.02 22.76 -12.71
N ARG A 150 -46.58 22.58 -11.50
CA ARG A 150 -46.41 23.55 -10.40
C ARG A 150 -44.97 23.72 -9.95
N ILE A 151 -44.13 22.69 -10.12
CA ILE A 151 -42.71 22.65 -9.74
C ILE A 151 -41.91 21.85 -10.77
N HIS A 152 -40.61 22.16 -10.91
CA HIS A 152 -39.73 21.69 -11.99
C HIS A 152 -40.36 21.96 -13.36
N GLU A 153 -40.90 23.17 -13.48
CA GLU A 153 -41.71 23.63 -14.59
C GLU A 153 -40.92 23.53 -15.90
N THR A 154 -41.62 23.17 -16.96
CA THR A 154 -41.01 23.06 -18.28
C THR A 154 -41.99 23.53 -19.34
N PHE A 155 -41.49 23.76 -20.55
CA PHE A 155 -42.36 24.05 -21.67
C PHE A 155 -43.16 22.80 -22.04
N ASN A 156 -44.45 22.99 -22.36
CA ASN A 156 -45.34 21.92 -22.82
C ASN A 156 -44.84 21.17 -24.07
N ARG A 157 -43.93 21.76 -24.85
CA ARG A 157 -43.22 21.08 -25.96
C ARG A 157 -41.94 21.81 -26.37
N ALA A 158 -41.09 21.13 -27.13
CA ALA A 158 -39.91 21.70 -27.78
C ALA A 158 -40.20 22.06 -29.25
N PRO A 159 -40.23 23.35 -29.65
CA PRO A 159 -40.56 23.79 -31.01
C PRO A 159 -39.38 23.67 -31.99
N GLY A 160 -38.78 22.48 -32.11
CA GLY A 160 -37.72 22.19 -33.07
C GLY A 160 -36.48 21.54 -32.44
N LYS A 161 -35.34 21.66 -33.11
CA LYS A 161 -34.08 21.05 -32.66
C LYS A 161 -33.53 21.76 -31.43
N ALA A 162 -32.96 20.98 -30.53
CA ALA A 162 -32.19 21.46 -29.39
C ALA A 162 -30.78 21.92 -29.81
N LYS A 163 -30.32 23.04 -29.25
CA LYS A 163 -28.95 23.54 -29.38
C LYS A 163 -28.29 23.59 -28.01
N ARG A 164 -27.15 22.91 -27.85
CA ARG A 164 -26.25 23.17 -26.73
C ARG A 164 -25.46 24.46 -27.00
N ILE A 165 -25.61 25.44 -26.13
CA ILE A 165 -24.87 26.71 -26.12
C ILE A 165 -23.79 26.59 -25.04
N ASN A 166 -22.53 26.85 -25.41
CA ASN A 166 -21.40 26.74 -24.50
C ASN A 166 -21.31 27.97 -23.60
N THR A 167 -22.23 28.04 -22.64
CA THR A 167 -22.34 29.07 -21.61
C THR A 167 -22.58 28.39 -20.27
N LEU A 168 -22.02 28.98 -19.21
CA LEU A 168 -22.18 28.56 -17.83
C LEU A 168 -23.03 29.59 -17.07
N THR A 169 -24.00 29.11 -16.29
CA THR A 169 -24.78 29.90 -15.34
C THR A 169 -24.50 29.38 -13.94
N HIS A 170 -24.16 30.28 -13.03
CA HIS A 170 -23.97 29.99 -11.61
C HIS A 170 -25.33 30.05 -10.91
N HIS A 171 -25.67 29.03 -10.11
CA HIS A 171 -26.93 28.95 -9.38
C HIS A 171 -26.69 28.61 -7.90
N TYR A 172 -27.11 29.50 -6.99
CA TYR A 172 -26.91 29.36 -5.55
C TYR A 172 -28.17 28.96 -4.77
N GLY A 173 -29.24 28.56 -5.45
CA GLY A 173 -30.51 28.20 -4.81
C GLY A 173 -30.44 26.98 -3.89
N TYR A 174 -29.40 26.15 -4.01
CA TYR A 174 -29.19 24.92 -3.23
C TYR A 174 -28.05 25.01 -2.19
N ALA A 175 -27.38 26.16 -2.08
CA ALA A 175 -26.33 26.38 -1.09
C ALA A 175 -26.94 26.79 0.26
N TYR A 176 -27.55 25.86 0.99
CA TYR A 176 -28.23 26.20 2.26
C TYR A 176 -27.25 26.61 3.37
N GLN A 177 -27.67 27.54 4.24
CA GLN A 177 -26.86 27.94 5.41
C GLN A 177 -26.98 26.93 6.56
N SER A 178 -28.08 26.17 6.59
CA SER A 178 -28.32 25.14 7.60
C SER A 178 -29.05 23.93 7.03
N GLU A 179 -28.92 22.79 7.71
CA GLU A 179 -29.67 21.57 7.38
C GLU A 179 -31.18 21.77 7.51
N GLU A 180 -31.62 22.61 8.45
CA GLU A 180 -33.04 22.94 8.63
C GLU A 180 -33.63 23.64 7.40
N GLU A 181 -32.89 24.58 6.80
CA GLU A 181 -33.30 25.24 5.55
C GLU A 181 -33.39 24.24 4.39
N SER A 182 -32.40 23.35 4.27
CA SER A 182 -32.41 22.29 3.27
C SER A 182 -33.64 21.39 3.41
N ARG A 183 -33.96 20.95 4.64
CA ARG A 183 -35.14 20.11 4.90
C ARG A 183 -36.45 20.84 4.63
N LYS A 184 -36.56 22.13 4.98
CA LYS A 184 -37.76 22.94 4.66
C LYS A 184 -37.96 23.08 3.16
N HIS A 185 -36.88 23.29 2.41
CA HIS A 185 -36.94 23.35 0.95
C HIS A 185 -37.39 22.02 0.35
N ALA A 186 -36.76 20.91 0.75
CA ALA A 186 -37.14 19.58 0.29
C ALA A 186 -38.59 19.24 0.64
N ALA A 187 -39.04 19.51 1.87
CA ALA A 187 -40.42 19.28 2.29
C ALA A 187 -41.44 20.07 1.45
N ARG A 188 -41.12 21.32 1.07
CA ARG A 188 -41.95 22.10 0.14
C ARG A 188 -42.03 21.45 -1.23
N ASN A 189 -40.88 21.04 -1.79
CA ASN A 189 -40.81 20.46 -3.13
C ASN A 189 -41.53 19.11 -3.18
N ILE A 190 -41.26 18.23 -2.20
CA ILE A 190 -41.92 16.93 -2.03
C ILE A 190 -43.44 17.12 -1.98
N GLY A 191 -43.94 18.03 -1.13
CA GLY A 191 -45.39 18.26 -1.02
C GLY A 191 -46.02 18.69 -2.36
N LEU A 192 -45.37 19.57 -3.12
CA LEU A 192 -45.86 19.96 -4.45
C LEU A 192 -45.80 18.82 -5.47
N LEU A 193 -44.77 17.97 -5.41
CA LEU A 193 -44.63 16.80 -6.28
C LEU A 193 -45.64 15.70 -5.96
N GLU A 194 -45.95 15.50 -4.68
CA GLU A 194 -47.01 14.58 -4.24
C GLU A 194 -48.39 15.06 -4.71
N GLU A 195 -48.67 16.37 -4.67
CA GLU A 195 -49.88 16.96 -5.24
C GLU A 195 -49.96 16.73 -6.77
N GLU A 196 -48.86 16.95 -7.51
CA GLU A 196 -48.79 16.65 -8.96
C GLU A 196 -49.01 15.16 -9.26
N LEU A 197 -48.39 14.25 -8.49
CA LEU A 197 -48.57 12.81 -8.65
C LEU A 197 -49.97 12.33 -8.26
N ALA A 198 -50.64 12.97 -7.30
CA ALA A 198 -52.01 12.65 -6.96
C ALA A 198 -52.97 12.97 -8.13
N GLU A 199 -52.71 14.06 -8.86
CA GLU A 199 -53.48 14.47 -10.04
C GLU A 199 -53.08 13.67 -11.30
N HIS A 200 -51.79 13.40 -11.48
CA HIS A 200 -51.19 12.74 -12.63
C HIS A 200 -50.32 11.53 -12.21
N PRO A 201 -50.95 10.44 -11.71
CA PRO A 201 -50.21 9.37 -11.05
C PRO A 201 -49.40 8.47 -12.01
N GLY A 202 -49.60 8.60 -13.31
CA GLY A 202 -48.82 7.93 -14.36
C GLY A 202 -47.66 8.77 -14.90
N ASN A 203 -47.41 9.96 -14.37
CA ASN A 203 -46.39 10.87 -14.91
C ASN A 203 -45.00 10.58 -14.34
N MET A 204 -44.13 10.05 -15.20
CA MET A 204 -42.80 9.60 -14.79
C MET A 204 -41.83 10.74 -14.53
N ARG A 205 -42.10 11.95 -15.03
CA ARG A 205 -41.30 13.14 -14.73
C ARG A 205 -41.48 13.55 -13.28
N HIS A 206 -42.71 13.64 -12.78
CA HIS A 206 -42.95 13.96 -11.37
C HIS A 206 -42.35 12.92 -10.45
N MET A 207 -42.50 11.65 -10.79
CA MET A 207 -41.88 10.56 -10.05
C MET A 207 -40.35 10.68 -10.01
N LEU A 208 -39.72 10.94 -11.16
CA LEU A 208 -38.27 11.12 -11.24
C LEU A 208 -37.80 12.29 -10.36
N GLN A 209 -38.50 13.42 -10.38
CA GLN A 209 -38.17 14.57 -9.54
C GLN A 209 -38.37 14.25 -8.05
N LEU A 210 -39.46 13.58 -7.68
CA LEU A 210 -39.73 13.18 -6.29
C LEU A 210 -38.63 12.26 -5.75
N VAL A 211 -38.23 11.27 -6.55
CA VAL A 211 -37.12 10.37 -6.23
C VAL A 211 -35.80 11.12 -6.08
N GLN A 212 -35.55 12.17 -6.87
CA GLN A 212 -34.36 13.01 -6.70
C GLN A 212 -34.38 13.82 -5.40
N GLU A 213 -35.53 14.33 -4.96
CA GLU A 213 -35.65 15.01 -3.67
C GLU A 213 -35.30 14.06 -2.51
N TYR A 214 -35.79 12.81 -2.55
CA TYR A 214 -35.40 11.80 -1.56
C TYR A 214 -33.93 11.41 -1.63
N ASN A 215 -33.35 11.30 -2.82
CA ASN A 215 -31.90 11.10 -2.98
C ASN A 215 -31.09 12.24 -2.35
N ALA A 216 -31.53 13.49 -2.54
CA ALA A 216 -30.87 14.67 -1.97
C ALA A 216 -30.95 14.70 -0.44
N LEU A 217 -32.03 14.15 0.14
CA LEU A 217 -32.18 13.94 1.59
C LEU A 217 -31.40 12.74 2.14
N GLY A 218 -30.81 11.91 1.27
CA GLY A 218 -30.15 10.66 1.68
C GLY A 218 -31.11 9.52 2.02
N GLU A 219 -32.39 9.65 1.69
CA GLU A 219 -33.42 8.62 1.93
C GLU A 219 -33.45 7.59 0.79
N ALA A 220 -32.35 6.83 0.66
CA ALA A 220 -32.13 5.89 -0.44
C ALA A 220 -33.21 4.78 -0.52
N GLU A 221 -33.67 4.28 0.63
CA GLU A 221 -34.73 3.25 0.68
C GLU A 221 -36.05 3.76 0.10
N LYS A 222 -36.44 4.99 0.44
CA LYS A 222 -37.68 5.61 -0.06
C LYS A 222 -37.59 5.89 -1.55
N SER A 223 -36.45 6.43 -1.99
CA SER A 223 -36.13 6.64 -3.40
C SER A 223 -36.22 5.33 -4.21
N LEU A 224 -35.68 4.24 -3.68
CA LEU A 224 -35.73 2.91 -4.28
C LEU A 224 -37.15 2.36 -4.35
N GLU A 225 -37.92 2.42 -3.26
CA GLU A 225 -39.32 2.00 -3.19
C GLU A 225 -40.17 2.68 -4.27
N LEU A 226 -40.11 4.02 -4.32
CA LEU A 226 -40.87 4.82 -5.29
C LEU A 226 -40.45 4.53 -6.73
N SER A 227 -39.16 4.32 -6.98
CA SER A 227 -38.67 3.98 -8.31
C SER A 227 -39.19 2.62 -8.78
N LEU A 228 -39.26 1.62 -7.88
CA LEU A 228 -39.82 0.31 -8.18
C LEU A 228 -41.33 0.37 -8.42
N GLU A 229 -42.08 1.09 -7.58
CA GLU A 229 -43.52 1.30 -7.75
C GLU A 229 -43.82 1.92 -9.13
N ALA A 230 -43.03 2.90 -9.54
CA ALA A 230 -43.19 3.57 -10.82
C ALA A 230 -42.94 2.65 -12.02
N ILE A 231 -41.94 1.78 -11.92
CA ILE A 231 -41.64 0.76 -12.94
C ILE A 231 -42.80 -0.24 -13.01
N ASP A 232 -43.26 -0.74 -11.88
CA ASP A 232 -44.38 -1.68 -11.80
C ASP A 232 -45.66 -1.06 -12.39
N ARG A 233 -45.91 0.21 -12.10
CA ARG A 233 -47.04 0.96 -12.68
C ARG A 233 -46.93 1.08 -14.20
N ALA A 234 -45.73 1.36 -14.71
CA ALA A 234 -45.47 1.43 -16.14
C ALA A 234 -45.64 0.09 -16.86
N GLU A 235 -45.59 -1.04 -16.14
CA GLU A 235 -45.90 -2.36 -16.71
C GLU A 235 -47.41 -2.64 -16.76
N GLN A 236 -48.20 -1.96 -15.92
CA GLN A 236 -49.64 -2.19 -15.76
C GLN A 236 -50.54 -1.31 -16.66
N GLY A 237 -50.02 -0.23 -17.26
CA GLY A 237 -50.83 0.67 -18.07
C GLY A 237 -50.06 1.75 -18.83
N GLU A 238 -50.81 2.69 -19.41
CA GLU A 238 -50.26 3.87 -20.07
C GLU A 238 -49.66 4.85 -19.05
N ILE A 239 -48.56 5.49 -19.45
CA ILE A 239 -47.80 6.44 -18.64
C ILE A 239 -47.54 7.72 -19.43
N GLU A 240 -47.28 8.80 -18.73
CA GLU A 240 -46.86 10.07 -19.31
C GLU A 240 -45.34 10.25 -19.13
N GLU A 241 -44.73 11.01 -20.03
CA GLU A 241 -43.30 11.32 -19.98
C GLU A 241 -42.40 10.06 -19.95
N GLU A 242 -42.70 9.09 -20.82
CA GLU A 242 -42.02 7.78 -20.86
C GLU A 242 -40.48 7.86 -20.92
N TYR A 243 -39.91 8.92 -21.48
CA TYR A 243 -38.45 9.09 -21.49
C TYR A 243 -37.84 9.17 -20.06
N CYS A 244 -38.59 9.65 -19.07
CA CYS A 244 -38.16 9.69 -17.66
C CYS A 244 -38.16 8.29 -17.02
N LEU A 245 -38.96 7.35 -17.51
CA LEU A 245 -39.02 5.98 -16.99
C LEU A 245 -37.66 5.28 -17.08
N SER A 246 -36.94 5.49 -18.18
CA SER A 246 -35.59 4.96 -18.36
C SER A 246 -34.70 5.35 -17.18
N SER A 247 -34.75 6.59 -16.72
CA SER A 247 -33.92 7.07 -15.60
C SER A 247 -34.30 6.44 -14.26
N LEU A 248 -35.57 6.06 -14.06
CA LEU A 248 -36.00 5.35 -12.85
C LEU A 248 -35.37 3.95 -12.77
N TYR A 249 -35.21 3.24 -13.89
CA TYR A 249 -34.45 1.98 -13.92
C TYR A 249 -33.00 2.20 -13.44
N GLY A 250 -32.34 3.26 -13.91
CA GLY A 250 -31.00 3.63 -13.44
C GLY A 250 -30.96 4.00 -11.96
N ASN A 251 -31.99 4.70 -11.47
CA ASN A 251 -32.11 5.07 -10.06
C ASN A 251 -32.27 3.84 -9.16
N VAL A 252 -33.04 2.83 -9.56
CA VAL A 252 -33.16 1.56 -8.82
C VAL A 252 -31.78 0.93 -8.60
N ILE A 253 -30.94 0.87 -9.64
CA ILE A 253 -29.60 0.29 -9.51
C ILE A 253 -28.71 1.16 -8.61
N ASN A 254 -28.78 2.49 -8.72
CA ASN A 254 -28.10 3.36 -7.77
C ASN A 254 -28.57 3.13 -6.33
N GLY A 255 -29.88 2.94 -6.11
CA GLY A 255 -30.48 2.67 -4.82
C GLY A 255 -29.88 1.42 -4.19
N TYR A 256 -29.88 0.30 -4.92
CA TYR A 256 -29.27 -0.95 -4.45
C TYR A 256 -27.76 -0.81 -4.16
N MET A 257 -27.02 -0.05 -4.98
CA MET A 257 -25.59 0.18 -4.74
C MET A 257 -25.35 0.99 -3.45
N VAL A 258 -26.19 2.01 -3.18
CA VAL A 258 -26.07 2.85 -1.97
C VAL A 258 -26.49 2.09 -0.71
N THR A 259 -27.44 1.15 -0.83
CA THR A 259 -27.86 0.28 0.28
C THR A 259 -27.03 -1.00 0.40
N TYR A 260 -25.94 -1.13 -0.36
CA TYR A 260 -25.03 -2.29 -0.37
C TYR A 260 -25.70 -3.63 -0.74
N GLN A 261 -26.80 -3.57 -1.50
CA GLN A 261 -27.55 -4.72 -2.01
C GLN A 261 -27.03 -5.14 -3.39
N TYR A 262 -25.78 -5.62 -3.44
CA TYR A 262 -25.10 -5.91 -4.71
C TYR A 262 -25.72 -7.05 -5.50
N ASP A 263 -26.26 -8.07 -4.84
CA ASP A 263 -26.89 -9.22 -5.52
C ASP A 263 -28.16 -8.79 -6.27
N GLU A 264 -28.98 -7.95 -5.64
CA GLU A 264 -30.15 -7.33 -6.25
C GLU A 264 -29.76 -6.35 -7.37
N ALA A 265 -28.73 -5.54 -7.15
CA ALA A 265 -28.18 -4.64 -8.18
C ALA A 265 -27.75 -5.43 -9.42
N ILE A 266 -27.07 -6.57 -9.25
CA ILE A 266 -26.65 -7.45 -10.34
C ILE A 266 -27.88 -8.04 -11.03
N GLN A 267 -28.77 -8.71 -10.29
CA GLN A 267 -29.92 -9.41 -10.85
C GLN A 267 -30.84 -8.46 -11.65
N LYS A 268 -31.22 -7.32 -11.05
CA LYS A 268 -32.09 -6.32 -11.70
C LYS A 268 -31.33 -5.56 -12.77
N GLY A 269 -30.05 -5.22 -12.53
CA GLY A 269 -29.23 -4.47 -13.47
C GLY A 269 -29.03 -5.22 -14.78
N GLU A 270 -28.72 -6.52 -14.75
CA GLU A 270 -28.58 -7.32 -15.98
C GLU A 270 -29.91 -7.40 -16.76
N ALA A 271 -31.04 -7.52 -16.06
CA ALA A 271 -32.37 -7.55 -16.67
C ALA A 271 -32.71 -6.19 -17.32
N TYR A 272 -32.50 -5.09 -16.59
CA TYR A 272 -32.78 -3.73 -17.04
C TYR A 272 -31.84 -3.30 -18.17
N PHE A 273 -30.59 -3.75 -18.16
CA PHE A 273 -29.63 -3.53 -19.23
C PHE A 273 -30.10 -4.13 -20.57
N LYS A 274 -30.78 -5.28 -20.53
CA LYS A 274 -31.35 -5.95 -21.72
C LYS A 274 -32.71 -5.36 -22.15
N SER A 275 -33.32 -4.53 -21.31
CA SER A 275 -34.63 -3.94 -21.59
C SER A 275 -34.59 -2.98 -22.78
N LYS A 276 -35.73 -2.87 -23.48
CA LYS A 276 -35.97 -1.85 -24.51
C LYS A 276 -36.38 -0.50 -23.92
N ARG A 277 -36.79 -0.48 -22.64
CA ARG A 277 -37.20 0.72 -21.91
C ARG A 277 -36.02 1.50 -21.31
N THR A 278 -34.80 0.95 -21.39
CA THR A 278 -33.57 1.63 -20.98
C THR A 278 -32.85 2.20 -22.19
N ASP A 279 -32.55 3.50 -22.12
CA ASP A 279 -31.79 4.22 -23.13
C ASP A 279 -30.27 4.05 -22.96
N LYS A 280 -29.49 4.63 -23.87
CA LYS A 280 -28.02 4.49 -23.88
C LYS A 280 -27.32 5.13 -22.67
N MET A 281 -27.82 6.24 -22.13
CA MET A 281 -27.23 6.86 -20.94
C MET A 281 -27.51 6.02 -19.70
N VAL A 282 -28.74 5.51 -19.58
CA VAL A 282 -29.11 4.63 -18.47
C VAL A 282 -28.37 3.30 -18.57
N LYS A 283 -28.20 2.74 -19.76
CA LYS A 283 -27.38 1.53 -19.96
C LYS A 283 -25.91 1.74 -19.56
N ALA A 284 -25.34 2.91 -19.87
CA ALA A 284 -23.99 3.25 -19.39
C ALA A 284 -23.96 3.32 -17.86
N LEU A 285 -24.91 4.01 -17.24
CA LEU A 285 -25.02 4.10 -15.78
C LEU A 285 -25.10 2.70 -15.15
N ILE A 286 -26.03 1.86 -15.63
CA ILE A 286 -26.19 0.48 -15.14
C ILE A 286 -24.91 -0.32 -15.34
N ALA A 287 -24.28 -0.24 -16.52
CA ALA A 287 -23.03 -0.94 -16.79
C ALA A 287 -21.92 -0.53 -15.82
N GLY A 288 -21.73 0.77 -15.56
CA GLY A 288 -20.75 1.24 -14.58
C GLY A 288 -21.03 0.73 -13.16
N ARG A 289 -22.31 0.63 -12.76
CA ARG A 289 -22.67 0.05 -11.46
C ARG A 289 -22.46 -1.46 -11.39
N LEU A 290 -22.81 -2.18 -12.46
CA LEU A 290 -22.58 -3.60 -12.56
C LEU A 290 -21.08 -3.93 -12.54
N ALA A 291 -20.24 -3.13 -13.21
CA ALA A 291 -18.79 -3.31 -13.17
C ALA A 291 -18.26 -3.26 -11.73
N MET A 292 -18.70 -2.29 -10.94
CA MET A 292 -18.36 -2.18 -9.51
C MET A 292 -18.91 -3.36 -8.69
N ALA A 293 -20.18 -3.75 -8.90
CA ALA A 293 -20.81 -4.83 -8.15
C ALA A 293 -20.18 -6.20 -8.43
N PHE A 294 -19.84 -6.50 -9.68
CA PHE A 294 -19.14 -7.74 -10.03
C PHE A 294 -17.70 -7.77 -9.52
N LEU A 295 -17.02 -6.62 -9.44
CA LEU A 295 -15.70 -6.53 -8.81
C LEU A 295 -15.77 -6.92 -7.33
N ASP A 296 -16.77 -6.43 -6.59
CA ASP A 296 -17.01 -6.78 -5.18
C ASP A 296 -17.25 -8.29 -4.99
N LYS A 297 -17.86 -8.94 -5.99
CA LYS A 297 -18.05 -10.40 -6.04
C LYS A 297 -16.84 -11.18 -6.58
N GLU A 298 -15.71 -10.52 -6.84
CA GLU A 298 -14.50 -11.08 -7.44
C GLU A 298 -14.75 -11.74 -8.82
N ASP A 299 -15.83 -11.38 -9.51
CA ASP A 299 -16.10 -11.78 -10.90
C ASP A 299 -15.49 -10.76 -11.87
N TYR A 300 -14.17 -10.85 -12.03
CA TYR A 300 -13.40 -9.91 -12.82
C TYR A 300 -13.75 -9.94 -14.32
N GLU A 301 -14.14 -11.10 -14.86
CA GLU A 301 -14.52 -11.22 -16.27
C GLU A 301 -15.81 -10.44 -16.55
N LYS A 302 -16.82 -10.58 -15.69
CA LYS A 302 -18.07 -9.83 -15.80
C LYS A 302 -17.88 -8.35 -15.52
N SER A 303 -17.10 -8.01 -14.51
CA SER A 303 -16.75 -6.61 -14.22
C SER A 303 -16.15 -5.95 -15.46
N LEU A 304 -15.19 -6.62 -16.11
CA LEU A 304 -14.53 -6.14 -17.31
C LEU A 304 -15.46 -6.01 -18.53
N GLU A 305 -16.42 -6.93 -18.70
CA GLU A 305 -17.43 -6.88 -19.76
C GLU A 305 -18.26 -5.58 -19.66
N TYR A 306 -18.80 -5.30 -18.47
CA TYR A 306 -19.62 -4.12 -18.24
C TYR A 306 -18.82 -2.82 -18.28
N GLU A 307 -17.57 -2.84 -17.82
CA GLU A 307 -16.68 -1.69 -17.92
C GLU A 307 -16.43 -1.27 -19.38
N LYS A 308 -16.21 -2.24 -20.27
CA LYS A 308 -16.05 -1.98 -21.71
C LYS A 308 -17.27 -1.30 -22.31
N VAL A 309 -18.47 -1.74 -21.93
CA VAL A 309 -19.73 -1.11 -22.38
C VAL A 309 -19.83 0.34 -21.91
N TYR A 310 -19.53 0.58 -20.62
CA TYR A 310 -19.53 1.92 -20.05
C TYR A 310 -18.53 2.83 -20.78
N TRP A 311 -17.31 2.33 -20.97
CA TRP A 311 -16.23 3.04 -21.65
C TRP A 311 -16.56 3.38 -23.11
N ASP A 312 -17.09 2.41 -23.87
CA ASP A 312 -17.47 2.62 -25.27
C ASP A 312 -18.59 3.67 -25.40
N THR A 313 -19.54 3.66 -24.46
CA THR A 313 -20.61 4.67 -24.43
C THR A 313 -20.06 6.05 -24.07
N TYR A 314 -19.12 6.14 -23.14
CA TYR A 314 -18.42 7.38 -22.81
C TYR A 314 -17.66 7.94 -24.02
N GLN A 315 -16.95 7.10 -24.75
CA GLN A 315 -16.24 7.49 -25.98
C GLN A 315 -17.22 7.97 -27.06
N ALA A 316 -18.38 7.33 -27.21
CA ALA A 316 -19.44 7.82 -28.11
C ALA A 316 -20.00 9.17 -27.66
N TYR A 317 -20.18 9.38 -26.34
CA TYR A 317 -20.60 10.64 -25.76
C TYR A 317 -19.62 11.77 -26.06
N GLN A 318 -18.32 11.54 -25.86
CA GLN A 318 -17.28 12.54 -26.18
C GLN A 318 -17.27 12.93 -27.67
N ARG A 319 -17.45 11.96 -28.58
CA ARG A 319 -17.44 12.21 -30.03
C ARG A 319 -18.63 13.06 -30.50
N ASN A 320 -19.80 12.90 -29.88
CA ASN A 320 -21.00 13.63 -30.27
C ASN A 320 -21.97 13.83 -29.09
N ARG A 321 -21.69 14.82 -28.24
CA ARG A 321 -22.51 15.16 -27.06
C ARG A 321 -23.94 15.58 -27.43
N ASP A 322 -24.14 16.19 -28.60
CA ASP A 322 -25.47 16.65 -29.03
C ASP A 322 -26.42 15.47 -29.28
N SER A 323 -25.90 14.33 -29.75
CA SER A 323 -26.70 13.10 -29.89
C SER A 323 -27.18 12.52 -28.56
N PHE A 324 -26.68 13.02 -27.43
CA PHE A 324 -27.04 12.55 -26.09
C PHE A 324 -27.99 13.48 -25.33
N ILE A 325 -28.29 14.68 -25.85
CA ILE A 325 -29.11 15.70 -25.17
C ILE A 325 -30.46 15.13 -24.70
N SER A 326 -31.13 14.33 -25.52
CA SER A 326 -32.45 13.76 -25.20
C SER A 326 -32.44 12.70 -24.09
N PHE A 327 -31.26 12.28 -23.63
CA PHE A 327 -31.08 11.25 -22.60
C PHE A 327 -30.44 11.82 -21.32
N GLU A 328 -30.09 13.11 -21.30
CA GLU A 328 -29.60 13.79 -20.11
C GLU A 328 -30.79 14.12 -19.19
N THR A 329 -30.81 13.51 -18.01
CA THR A 329 -31.79 13.71 -16.95
C THR A 329 -31.06 13.97 -15.64
N PRO A 330 -31.75 14.37 -14.55
CA PRO A 330 -31.12 14.55 -13.25
C PRO A 330 -30.29 13.33 -12.76
N VAL A 331 -30.72 12.11 -13.14
CA VAL A 331 -30.02 10.86 -12.80
C VAL A 331 -28.80 10.62 -13.70
N THR A 332 -28.92 10.86 -15.00
CA THR A 332 -27.89 10.47 -15.97
C THR A 332 -26.87 11.57 -16.27
N GLN A 333 -27.18 12.84 -15.99
CA GLN A 333 -26.33 13.99 -16.33
C GLN A 333 -24.93 13.93 -15.70
N SER A 334 -24.81 13.31 -14.52
CA SER A 334 -23.53 13.16 -13.82
C SER A 334 -22.79 11.87 -14.16
N CYS A 335 -23.38 10.99 -14.97
CA CYS A 335 -22.85 9.64 -15.26
C CYS A 335 -21.39 9.66 -15.74
N PHE A 336 -21.04 10.62 -16.59
CA PHE A 336 -19.70 10.74 -17.16
C PHE A 336 -18.84 11.85 -16.53
N GLN A 337 -19.32 12.52 -15.48
CA GLN A 337 -18.52 13.47 -14.72
C GLN A 337 -17.34 12.75 -14.07
N LYS A 338 -16.21 13.44 -13.92
CA LYS A 338 -14.93 12.83 -13.53
C LYS A 338 -15.04 12.18 -12.16
N GLU A 339 -15.84 12.77 -11.29
CA GLU A 339 -16.09 12.36 -9.90
C GLU A 339 -16.76 11.00 -9.83
N LYS A 340 -17.76 10.75 -10.69
CA LYS A 340 -18.51 9.49 -10.79
C LYS A 340 -17.81 8.45 -11.66
N ARG A 341 -17.10 8.90 -12.70
CA ARG A 341 -16.37 8.02 -13.62
C ARG A 341 -15.15 7.38 -12.99
N THR A 342 -14.41 8.10 -12.13
CA THR A 342 -13.13 7.61 -11.58
C THR A 342 -13.27 6.30 -10.79
N PRO A 343 -14.24 6.12 -9.87
CA PRO A 343 -14.42 4.83 -9.19
C PRO A 343 -14.79 3.67 -10.11
N ILE A 344 -15.58 3.95 -11.16
CA ILE A 344 -15.96 2.95 -12.18
C ILE A 344 -14.71 2.50 -12.94
N LEU A 345 -13.92 3.45 -13.45
CA LEU A 345 -12.65 3.14 -14.11
C LEU A 345 -11.66 2.43 -13.18
N GLY A 346 -11.63 2.77 -11.88
CA GLY A 346 -10.82 2.05 -10.90
C GLY A 346 -11.19 0.57 -10.81
N SER A 347 -12.48 0.28 -10.77
CA SER A 347 -12.99 -1.10 -10.84
C SER A 347 -12.59 -1.78 -12.14
N GLY A 348 -12.70 -1.05 -13.26
CA GLY A 348 -12.24 -1.45 -14.57
C GLY A 348 -10.76 -1.81 -14.64
N VAL A 349 -9.89 -0.96 -14.08
CA VAL A 349 -8.44 -1.18 -14.02
C VAL A 349 -8.17 -2.48 -13.28
N ARG A 350 -8.72 -2.66 -12.08
CA ARG A 350 -8.56 -3.87 -11.27
C ARG A 350 -9.01 -5.12 -12.04
N ALA A 351 -10.23 -5.11 -12.57
CA ALA A 351 -10.76 -6.22 -13.37
C ALA A 351 -9.89 -6.53 -14.61
N ALA A 352 -9.38 -5.49 -15.30
CA ALA A 352 -8.50 -5.67 -16.44
C ALA A 352 -7.15 -6.29 -16.05
N LEU A 353 -6.57 -5.91 -14.90
CA LEU A 353 -5.33 -6.52 -14.39
C LEU A 353 -5.54 -8.00 -14.06
N HIS A 354 -6.61 -8.33 -13.33
CA HIS A 354 -6.98 -9.72 -13.01
C HIS A 354 -7.22 -10.59 -14.25
N CYS A 355 -7.68 -9.98 -15.36
CA CYS A 355 -7.89 -10.66 -16.63
C CYS A 355 -6.66 -10.62 -17.58
N GLY A 356 -5.48 -10.18 -17.13
CA GLY A 356 -4.27 -10.10 -17.95
C GLY A 356 -4.35 -9.09 -19.10
N GLN A 357 -5.12 -8.00 -18.95
CA GLN A 357 -5.31 -6.94 -19.95
C GLN A 357 -4.63 -5.63 -19.52
N ALA A 358 -3.33 -5.69 -19.20
CA ALA A 358 -2.54 -4.54 -18.72
C ALA A 358 -2.62 -3.30 -19.63
N GLY A 359 -2.64 -3.48 -20.96
CA GLY A 359 -2.79 -2.37 -21.90
C GLY A 359 -4.14 -1.65 -21.81
N LEU A 360 -5.21 -2.38 -21.48
CA LEU A 360 -6.54 -1.79 -21.26
C LEU A 360 -6.61 -1.10 -19.90
N ALA A 361 -6.04 -1.74 -18.87
CA ALA A 361 -5.89 -1.16 -17.54
C ALA A 361 -5.17 0.20 -17.62
N TRP A 362 -4.06 0.29 -18.37
CA TRP A 362 -3.35 1.55 -18.59
C TRP A 362 -4.22 2.63 -19.21
N LYS A 363 -4.97 2.30 -20.26
CA LYS A 363 -5.85 3.25 -20.93
C LYS A 363 -6.89 3.86 -19.99
N TRP A 364 -7.48 3.05 -19.11
CA TRP A 364 -8.47 3.53 -18.14
C TRP A 364 -7.85 4.26 -16.97
N PHE A 365 -6.69 3.78 -16.49
CA PHE A 365 -5.90 4.41 -15.44
C PHE A 365 -5.55 5.87 -15.79
N GLN A 366 -5.20 6.15 -17.06
CA GLN A 366 -4.89 7.51 -17.53
C GLN A 366 -6.08 8.49 -17.45
N GLU A 367 -7.31 7.97 -17.42
CA GLU A 367 -8.55 8.76 -17.49
C GLU A 367 -9.20 8.96 -16.12
N MET A 368 -8.61 8.35 -15.08
CA MET A 368 -8.96 8.51 -13.68
C MET A 368 -8.48 9.86 -13.13
N ASP A 369 -9.17 10.32 -12.08
CA ASP A 369 -8.79 11.53 -11.37
C ASP A 369 -7.82 11.30 -10.21
N TRP A 370 -6.53 11.30 -10.51
CA TRP A 370 -5.47 11.16 -9.50
C TRP A 370 -5.22 12.41 -8.67
N GLN A 371 -5.89 13.53 -8.96
CA GLN A 371 -5.75 14.79 -8.20
C GLN A 371 -6.73 14.88 -7.01
N LYS A 372 -7.60 13.88 -6.83
CA LYS A 372 -8.52 13.82 -5.68
C LYS A 372 -7.77 13.70 -4.36
N ASP A 373 -8.42 14.10 -3.28
CA ASP A 373 -7.94 13.82 -1.93
C ASP A 373 -7.66 12.32 -1.74
N LYS A 374 -6.59 11.98 -1.03
CA LYS A 374 -6.12 10.58 -0.86
C LYS A 374 -7.17 9.66 -0.24
N TYR A 375 -8.07 10.18 0.60
CA TYR A 375 -9.14 9.39 1.22
C TYR A 375 -10.25 8.99 0.23
N SER A 376 -10.26 9.58 -0.97
CA SER A 376 -11.21 9.29 -2.04
C SER A 376 -10.67 8.36 -3.12
N LEU A 377 -9.40 7.91 -3.00
CA LEU A 377 -8.78 6.99 -3.93
C LEU A 377 -9.09 5.54 -3.53
N ASP A 378 -9.28 4.69 -4.54
CA ASP A 378 -9.36 3.25 -4.34
C ASP A 378 -7.94 2.67 -4.24
N TYR A 379 -7.48 2.44 -3.01
CA TYR A 379 -6.18 1.81 -2.74
C TYR A 379 -6.09 0.38 -3.29
N GLY A 380 -7.21 -0.29 -3.55
CA GLY A 380 -7.23 -1.59 -4.23
C GLY A 380 -6.64 -1.52 -5.63
N VAL A 381 -6.77 -0.38 -6.33
CA VAL A 381 -6.11 -0.17 -7.63
C VAL A 381 -4.60 -0.19 -7.48
N ILE A 382 -4.06 0.48 -6.45
CA ILE A 382 -2.62 0.53 -6.19
C ILE A 382 -2.10 -0.86 -5.80
N GLY A 383 -2.83 -1.56 -4.92
CA GLY A 383 -2.50 -2.92 -4.51
C GLY A 383 -2.42 -3.88 -5.70
N ASP A 384 -3.45 -3.90 -6.55
CA ASP A 384 -3.48 -4.79 -7.72
C ASP A 384 -2.37 -4.44 -8.72
N ILE A 385 -2.08 -3.15 -8.94
CA ILE A 385 -0.95 -2.72 -9.80
C ILE A 385 0.37 -3.30 -9.27
N LEU A 386 0.66 -3.13 -7.98
CA LEU A 386 1.92 -3.57 -7.38
C LEU A 386 2.05 -5.09 -7.34
N LYS A 387 0.95 -5.79 -7.04
CA LYS A 387 0.91 -7.25 -7.06
C LYS A 387 1.18 -7.80 -8.47
N TYR A 388 0.41 -7.35 -9.46
CA TYR A 388 0.58 -7.83 -10.83
C TYR A 388 1.90 -7.36 -11.46
N MET A 389 2.48 -6.25 -10.98
CA MET A 389 3.82 -5.84 -11.35
C MET A 389 4.89 -6.86 -10.91
N ALA A 390 4.80 -7.40 -9.70
CA ALA A 390 5.71 -8.44 -9.21
C ALA A 390 5.59 -9.75 -10.02
N GLU A 391 4.38 -10.09 -10.45
CA GLU A 391 4.08 -11.31 -11.22
C GLU A 391 4.28 -11.13 -12.75
N ALA A 392 4.53 -9.90 -13.23
CA ALA A 392 4.52 -9.58 -14.65
C ALA A 392 5.70 -10.16 -15.44
N GLU A 393 5.40 -10.61 -16.67
CA GLU A 393 6.44 -10.86 -17.68
C GLU A 393 7.10 -9.55 -18.14
N SER A 394 8.34 -9.62 -18.63
CA SER A 394 9.14 -8.46 -19.05
C SER A 394 8.46 -7.53 -20.06
N ARG A 395 7.48 -8.01 -20.83
CA ARG A 395 6.76 -7.18 -21.82
C ARG A 395 5.73 -6.23 -21.19
N GLU A 396 5.15 -6.60 -20.05
CA GLU A 396 4.06 -5.85 -19.40
C GLU A 396 4.59 -4.94 -18.30
N LEU A 397 5.75 -5.26 -17.74
CA LEU A 397 6.44 -4.47 -16.72
C LEU A 397 6.52 -2.96 -17.03
N PRO A 398 6.84 -2.51 -18.26
CA PRO A 398 6.88 -1.07 -18.59
C PRO A 398 5.53 -0.36 -18.49
N ILE A 399 4.42 -1.10 -18.48
CA ILE A 399 3.07 -0.54 -18.28
C ILE A 399 2.85 -0.25 -16.80
N TYR A 400 3.18 -1.21 -15.93
CA TYR A 400 3.06 -1.05 -14.48
C TYR A 400 4.00 0.03 -13.94
N GLU A 401 5.23 0.09 -14.45
CA GLU A 401 6.18 1.16 -14.13
C GLU A 401 5.60 2.55 -14.42
N LYS A 402 4.95 2.73 -15.58
CA LYS A 402 4.28 4.00 -15.93
C LYS A 402 3.16 4.33 -14.96
N MET A 403 2.35 3.35 -14.55
CA MET A 403 1.31 3.57 -13.55
C MET A 403 1.92 4.02 -12.22
N CYS A 404 2.93 3.32 -11.74
CA CYS A 404 3.63 3.67 -10.50
C CYS A 404 4.27 5.06 -10.56
N HIS A 405 4.90 5.44 -11.67
CA HIS A 405 5.45 6.80 -11.81
C HIS A 405 4.37 7.89 -11.74
N VAL A 406 3.19 7.67 -12.33
CA VAL A 406 2.06 8.62 -12.17
C VAL A 406 1.63 8.72 -10.71
N LEU A 407 1.59 7.62 -9.98
CA LEU A 407 1.25 7.64 -8.55
C LEU A 407 2.35 8.34 -7.72
N LEU A 408 3.62 8.15 -8.07
CA LEU A 408 4.77 8.76 -7.40
C LEU A 408 4.93 10.26 -7.68
N GLU A 409 4.20 10.84 -8.64
CA GLU A 409 4.07 12.31 -8.73
C GLU A 409 3.41 12.90 -7.47
N ARG A 410 2.76 12.07 -6.65
CA ARG A 410 2.14 12.43 -5.38
C ARG A 410 2.94 11.89 -4.19
N GLN A 411 3.60 12.81 -3.48
CA GLN A 411 4.37 12.49 -2.27
C GLN A 411 3.52 11.80 -1.19
N ASP A 412 2.23 12.11 -1.09
CA ASP A 412 1.36 11.53 -0.07
C ASP A 412 0.96 10.07 -0.35
N LEU A 413 1.27 9.54 -1.53
CA LEU A 413 1.08 8.13 -1.91
C LEU A 413 2.37 7.31 -1.83
N GLU A 414 3.54 7.94 -1.69
CA GLU A 414 4.84 7.25 -1.65
C GLU A 414 4.91 6.24 -0.49
N ASP A 415 4.50 6.65 0.71
CA ASP A 415 4.46 5.78 1.89
C ASP A 415 3.52 4.57 1.68
N VAL A 416 2.37 4.79 1.03
CA VAL A 416 1.38 3.73 0.76
C VAL A 416 1.94 2.71 -0.25
N ILE A 417 2.61 3.19 -1.28
CA ILE A 417 3.27 2.33 -2.28
C ILE A 417 4.39 1.53 -1.60
N LEU A 418 5.20 2.17 -0.77
CA LEU A 418 6.28 1.51 -0.04
C LEU A 418 5.76 0.42 0.90
N GLU A 419 4.72 0.72 1.68
CA GLU A 419 4.07 -0.25 2.56
C GLU A 419 3.59 -1.47 1.77
N LYS A 420 2.89 -1.25 0.64
CA LYS A 420 2.39 -2.35 -0.20
C LYS A 420 3.48 -3.14 -0.91
N ILE A 421 4.57 -2.49 -1.31
CA ILE A 421 5.75 -3.18 -1.86
C ILE A 421 6.35 -4.11 -0.78
N LEU A 422 6.51 -3.62 0.45
CA LEU A 422 7.05 -4.42 1.55
C LEU A 422 6.15 -5.61 1.88
N GLU A 423 4.83 -5.41 1.97
CA GLU A 423 3.86 -6.51 2.14
C GLU A 423 4.00 -7.57 1.02
N THR A 424 4.09 -7.12 -0.24
CA THR A 424 4.23 -8.04 -1.38
C THR A 424 5.55 -8.83 -1.33
N ILE A 425 6.64 -8.17 -0.91
CA ILE A 425 7.94 -8.83 -0.73
C ILE A 425 7.87 -9.86 0.40
N GLU A 426 7.20 -9.56 1.51
CA GLU A 426 7.02 -10.50 2.63
C GLU A 426 6.21 -11.74 2.22
N GLU A 427 5.18 -11.58 1.38
CA GLU A 427 4.34 -12.69 0.92
C GLU A 427 5.02 -13.58 -0.12
N CYS A 428 5.83 -13.00 -1.03
CA CYS A 428 6.32 -13.72 -2.21
C CYS A 428 7.84 -13.97 -2.26
N CYS A 429 8.65 -13.37 -1.37
CA CYS A 429 10.08 -13.64 -1.10
C CYS A 429 10.91 -14.31 -2.22
N GLY A 430 10.91 -13.73 -3.43
CA GLY A 430 11.68 -14.21 -4.58
C GLY A 430 12.39 -13.08 -5.33
N ILE A 431 13.52 -13.42 -5.94
CA ILE A 431 14.35 -12.47 -6.71
C ILE A 431 13.56 -11.86 -7.90
N PRO A 432 12.78 -12.62 -8.69
CA PRO A 432 11.97 -12.06 -9.78
C PRO A 432 10.95 -11.00 -9.35
N GLU A 433 10.29 -11.22 -8.22
CA GLU A 433 9.21 -10.41 -7.68
C GLU A 433 9.76 -9.07 -7.16
N ILE A 434 10.80 -9.11 -6.32
CA ILE A 434 11.40 -7.87 -5.79
C ILE A 434 12.01 -7.03 -6.92
N SER A 435 12.63 -7.69 -7.90
CA SER A 435 13.28 -7.04 -9.03
C SER A 435 12.30 -6.28 -9.92
N ALA A 436 10.99 -6.56 -9.83
CA ALA A 436 9.98 -5.84 -10.61
C ALA A 436 9.98 -4.34 -10.26
N TYR A 437 10.25 -4.02 -8.99
CA TYR A 437 10.21 -2.66 -8.47
C TYR A 437 11.50 -1.86 -8.68
N ALA A 438 12.52 -2.47 -9.28
CA ALA A 438 13.86 -1.89 -9.37
C ALA A 438 13.92 -0.55 -10.14
N ASN A 439 13.05 -0.36 -11.14
CA ASN A 439 12.97 0.87 -11.94
C ASN A 439 12.19 2.00 -11.27
N LEU A 440 11.59 1.78 -10.10
CA LEU A 440 10.88 2.83 -9.37
C LEU A 440 11.88 3.88 -8.84
N THR A 441 11.47 5.15 -8.84
CA THR A 441 12.31 6.31 -8.45
C THR A 441 12.32 6.57 -6.94
N ILE A 442 11.88 5.63 -6.12
CA ILE A 442 11.78 5.80 -4.67
C ILE A 442 13.15 5.56 -4.02
N GLU A 443 13.60 6.49 -3.18
CA GLU A 443 14.89 6.42 -2.49
C GLU A 443 14.78 5.70 -1.14
N HIS A 444 14.40 4.42 -1.19
CA HIS A 444 14.25 3.56 -0.02
C HIS A 444 15.08 2.27 -0.16
N TRP A 445 15.55 1.72 0.96
CA TRP A 445 16.43 0.54 0.97
C TRP A 445 15.83 -0.67 0.24
N SER A 446 14.50 -0.83 0.26
CA SER A 446 13.83 -1.96 -0.42
C SER A 446 13.94 -1.86 -1.95
N ILE A 447 13.85 -0.66 -2.50
CA ILE A 447 14.02 -0.43 -3.95
C ILE A 447 15.49 -0.51 -4.34
N LYS A 448 16.41 -0.08 -3.47
CA LYS A 448 17.86 -0.27 -3.67
C LYS A 448 18.23 -1.75 -3.69
N LEU A 449 17.63 -2.54 -2.81
CA LEU A 449 17.75 -4.01 -2.81
C LEU A 449 17.18 -4.61 -4.10
N ALA A 450 16.01 -4.14 -4.57
CA ALA A 450 15.44 -4.53 -5.86
C ALA A 450 16.39 -4.23 -7.04
N ARG A 451 17.00 -3.04 -7.07
CA ARG A 451 17.98 -2.64 -8.11
C ARG A 451 19.20 -3.56 -8.10
N LEU A 452 19.80 -3.75 -6.94
CA LEU A 452 20.99 -4.58 -6.75
C LEU A 452 20.75 -6.03 -7.20
N THR A 453 19.62 -6.60 -6.76
CA THR A 453 19.27 -8.00 -7.04
C THR A 453 18.89 -8.22 -8.50
N SER A 454 18.13 -7.30 -9.08
CA SER A 454 17.79 -7.31 -10.51
C SER A 454 19.04 -7.22 -11.39
N ALA A 455 19.99 -6.32 -11.06
CA ALA A 455 21.23 -6.19 -11.81
C ALA A 455 22.09 -7.46 -11.77
N ALA A 456 22.16 -8.13 -10.61
CA ALA A 456 23.01 -9.30 -10.43
C ALA A 456 22.41 -10.59 -11.04
N PHE A 457 21.11 -10.80 -10.85
CA PHE A 457 20.47 -12.09 -11.16
C PHE A 457 19.57 -12.07 -12.39
N LEU A 458 19.13 -10.89 -12.85
CA LEU A 458 18.22 -10.70 -13.99
C LEU A 458 18.74 -9.64 -14.97
N PRO A 459 19.96 -9.80 -15.52
CA PRO A 459 20.60 -8.80 -16.38
C PRO A 459 19.80 -8.48 -17.65
N GLU A 460 18.92 -9.38 -18.11
CA GLU A 460 18.01 -9.16 -19.22
C GLU A 460 17.02 -8.01 -18.99
N ARG A 461 16.80 -7.58 -17.74
CA ARG A 461 16.00 -6.40 -17.39
C ARG A 461 16.71 -5.07 -17.68
N GLY A 462 17.99 -5.11 -18.07
CA GLY A 462 18.73 -3.93 -18.52
C GLY A 462 19.15 -2.98 -17.39
N ILE A 463 19.09 -3.42 -16.14
CA ILE A 463 19.55 -2.63 -14.98
C ILE A 463 21.06 -2.79 -14.89
N GLY A 464 21.78 -1.72 -15.20
CA GLY A 464 23.23 -1.66 -15.05
C GLY A 464 23.61 -1.33 -13.61
N CYS A 465 24.54 -2.10 -13.04
CA CYS A 465 25.16 -1.79 -11.76
C CYS A 465 26.62 -2.26 -11.81
N GLY A 466 27.56 -1.37 -11.54
CA GLY A 466 28.99 -1.72 -11.43
C GLY A 466 29.38 -2.16 -10.02
N GLY A 467 30.60 -2.66 -9.83
CA GLY A 467 31.08 -3.11 -8.51
C GLY A 467 31.03 -2.03 -7.42
N GLU A 468 31.57 -0.82 -7.70
CA GLU A 468 31.54 0.31 -6.75
C GLU A 468 30.10 0.76 -6.42
N GLU A 469 29.21 0.73 -7.42
CA GLU A 469 27.81 1.09 -7.23
C GLU A 469 27.05 0.02 -6.42
N ALA A 470 27.38 -1.26 -6.64
CA ALA A 470 26.82 -2.38 -5.88
C ALA A 470 27.22 -2.31 -4.41
N GLU A 471 28.47 -1.94 -4.11
CA GLU A 471 28.96 -1.70 -2.75
C GLU A 471 28.25 -0.51 -2.10
N ALA A 472 28.10 0.62 -2.81
CA ALA A 472 27.39 1.79 -2.28
C ALA A 472 25.92 1.48 -1.97
N LEU A 473 25.21 0.79 -2.87
CA LEU A 473 23.82 0.35 -2.63
C LEU A 473 23.75 -0.61 -1.44
N ALA A 474 24.68 -1.56 -1.34
CA ALA A 474 24.73 -2.50 -0.23
C ALA A 474 24.98 -1.81 1.12
N LEU A 475 25.82 -0.76 1.14
CA LEU A 475 26.07 0.04 2.33
C LEU A 475 24.80 0.75 2.81
N GLU A 476 24.07 1.41 1.90
CA GLU A 476 22.82 2.10 2.24
C GLU A 476 21.72 1.12 2.71
N ILE A 477 21.67 -0.09 2.13
CA ILE A 477 20.77 -1.16 2.61
C ILE A 477 21.19 -1.61 4.02
N TRP A 478 22.49 -1.69 4.28
CA TRP A 478 23.07 -2.05 5.57
C TRP A 478 22.81 -1.00 6.67
N GLU A 479 22.78 0.28 6.34
CA GLU A 479 22.37 1.33 7.28
C GLU A 479 20.94 1.09 7.83
N ALA A 480 20.06 0.47 7.03
CA ALA A 480 18.72 0.07 7.42
C ALA A 480 18.61 -1.38 7.96
N ARG A 481 19.73 -2.03 8.32
CA ARG A 481 19.84 -3.46 8.72
C ARG A 481 18.85 -3.93 9.78
N GLU A 482 18.36 -3.05 10.66
CA GLU A 482 17.35 -3.44 11.64
C GLU A 482 16.07 -3.97 10.99
N LYS A 483 15.73 -3.42 9.81
CA LYS A 483 14.56 -3.80 9.02
C LYS A 483 14.94 -4.63 7.79
N SER A 484 16.06 -4.32 7.14
CA SER A 484 16.43 -4.91 5.85
C SER A 484 17.00 -6.34 5.97
N MET A 485 17.45 -6.76 7.15
CA MET A 485 18.17 -8.03 7.34
C MET A 485 17.48 -9.28 6.76
N PRO A 486 16.20 -9.56 7.09
CA PRO A 486 15.51 -10.73 6.56
C PRO A 486 15.47 -10.74 5.02
N TYR A 487 15.31 -9.56 4.42
CA TYR A 487 15.24 -9.37 2.98
C TYR A 487 16.60 -9.48 2.30
N MET A 488 17.67 -8.96 2.92
CA MET A 488 19.04 -9.14 2.43
C MET A 488 19.38 -10.62 2.29
N LYS A 489 18.97 -11.44 3.27
CA LYS A 489 19.13 -12.90 3.24
C LYS A 489 18.28 -13.53 2.13
N ALA A 490 16.99 -13.20 2.07
CA ALA A 490 16.06 -13.75 1.08
C ALA A 490 16.49 -13.44 -0.36
N CYS A 491 17.09 -12.27 -0.58
CA CYS A 491 17.51 -11.81 -1.90
C CYS A 491 18.99 -12.06 -2.19
N HIS A 492 19.69 -12.84 -1.36
CA HIS A 492 21.11 -13.19 -1.56
C HIS A 492 22.01 -11.97 -1.80
N MET A 493 21.80 -10.87 -1.05
CA MET A 493 22.48 -9.58 -1.27
C MET A 493 24.02 -9.70 -1.38
N PRO A 494 24.74 -10.45 -0.52
CA PRO A 494 26.19 -10.56 -0.64
C PRO A 494 26.65 -11.23 -1.94
N GLU A 495 25.89 -12.22 -2.41
CA GLU A 495 26.19 -12.91 -3.67
C GLU A 495 25.92 -11.97 -4.86
N ALA A 496 24.88 -11.14 -4.77
CA ALA A 496 24.60 -10.10 -5.75
C ALA A 496 25.76 -9.10 -5.89
N VAL A 497 26.27 -8.57 -4.77
CA VAL A 497 27.42 -7.64 -4.75
C VAL A 497 28.64 -8.28 -5.40
N LYS A 498 28.92 -9.54 -5.07
CA LYS A 498 30.04 -10.30 -5.63
C LYS A 498 29.91 -10.51 -7.14
N LEU A 499 28.72 -10.90 -7.63
CA LEU A 499 28.47 -11.11 -9.07
C LEU A 499 28.66 -9.83 -9.88
N LEU A 500 28.35 -8.67 -9.29
CA LEU A 500 28.55 -7.35 -9.89
C LEU A 500 29.99 -6.84 -9.78
N GLY A 501 30.89 -7.61 -9.15
CA GLY A 501 32.31 -7.32 -9.03
C GLY A 501 32.71 -6.51 -7.80
N GLY A 502 31.77 -6.25 -6.89
CA GLY A 502 32.03 -5.63 -5.60
C GLY A 502 32.52 -6.62 -4.52
N ASP A 503 32.84 -6.09 -3.35
CA ASP A 503 33.30 -6.82 -2.17
C ASP A 503 32.58 -6.34 -0.91
N MET A 504 31.88 -7.27 -0.24
CA MET A 504 31.17 -6.95 1.00
C MET A 504 32.09 -6.53 2.15
N GLY A 505 33.34 -6.99 2.18
CA GLY A 505 34.32 -6.57 3.19
C GLY A 505 34.75 -5.13 3.00
N HIS A 506 35.12 -4.77 1.76
CA HIS A 506 35.45 -3.40 1.38
C HIS A 506 34.32 -2.42 1.69
N MET A 507 33.07 -2.81 1.39
CA MET A 507 31.89 -2.01 1.73
C MET A 507 31.80 -1.69 3.24
N LEU A 508 32.12 -2.65 4.10
CA LEU A 508 32.08 -2.45 5.55
C LEU A 508 33.19 -1.53 6.06
N GLU A 509 34.30 -1.38 5.33
CA GLU A 509 35.41 -0.51 5.72
C GLU A 509 35.06 0.98 5.64
N GLU A 510 34.04 1.35 4.87
CA GLU A 510 33.47 2.70 4.84
C GLU A 510 32.80 3.10 6.17
N ILE A 511 32.38 2.12 6.98
CA ILE A 511 31.82 2.37 8.31
C ILE A 511 32.97 2.74 9.26
N LEU A 512 32.82 3.81 10.04
CA LEU A 512 33.84 4.15 11.05
C LEU A 512 34.05 2.98 12.02
N PHE A 513 35.30 2.55 12.22
CA PHE A 513 35.62 1.35 13.02
C PHE A 513 35.01 1.39 14.44
N SER A 514 35.01 2.54 15.11
CA SER A 514 34.39 2.70 16.43
C SER A 514 32.87 2.56 16.41
N GLN A 515 32.22 2.96 15.32
CA GLN A 515 30.81 2.72 15.10
C GLN A 515 30.58 1.23 14.82
N TRP A 516 31.39 0.63 13.95
CA TRP A 516 31.30 -0.79 13.61
C TRP A 516 31.37 -1.70 14.84
N GLU A 517 32.32 -1.47 15.76
CA GLU A 517 32.40 -2.27 17.00
C GLU A 517 31.11 -2.21 17.83
N LYS A 518 30.52 -1.01 17.98
CA LYS A 518 29.25 -0.85 18.69
C LYS A 518 28.09 -1.54 17.96
N GLU A 519 28.06 -1.45 16.64
CA GLU A 519 27.02 -2.07 15.82
C GLU A 519 27.06 -3.61 15.89
N LEU A 520 28.24 -4.21 16.02
CA LEU A 520 28.39 -5.65 16.22
C LEU A 520 27.79 -6.11 17.55
N GLU A 521 28.01 -5.37 18.63
CA GLU A 521 27.42 -5.68 19.94
C GLU A 521 25.89 -5.62 19.88
N GLU A 522 25.34 -4.54 19.28
CA GLU A 522 23.89 -4.40 19.08
C GLU A 522 23.34 -5.51 18.19
N HIS A 523 24.04 -5.89 17.13
CA HIS A 523 23.64 -6.95 16.20
C HIS A 523 23.52 -8.31 16.90
N PHE A 524 24.58 -8.76 17.59
CA PHE A 524 24.59 -10.06 18.27
C PHE A 524 23.77 -10.09 19.57
N SER A 525 23.28 -8.94 20.05
CA SER A 525 22.25 -8.89 21.08
C SER A 525 20.86 -9.28 20.56
N ARG A 526 20.61 -9.13 19.25
CA ARG A 526 19.32 -9.40 18.59
C ARG A 526 19.30 -10.71 17.81
N TYR A 527 20.41 -11.04 17.15
CA TYR A 527 20.50 -12.19 16.26
C TYR A 527 21.50 -13.22 16.79
N THR A 528 21.12 -14.49 16.70
CA THR A 528 22.00 -15.62 17.02
C THR A 528 23.00 -15.87 15.90
N TRP A 529 24.12 -16.52 16.23
CA TRP A 529 25.11 -16.94 15.23
C TRP A 529 24.52 -17.84 14.12
N LYS A 530 23.44 -18.59 14.41
CA LYS A 530 22.76 -19.44 13.42
C LYS A 530 21.96 -18.62 12.43
N GLU A 531 21.29 -17.57 12.89
CA GLU A 531 20.53 -16.66 12.03
C GLU A 531 21.44 -15.83 11.12
N THR A 532 22.69 -15.60 11.54
CA THR A 532 23.70 -14.82 10.81
C THR A 532 24.72 -15.69 10.06
N LEU A 533 24.58 -17.02 10.08
CA LEU A 533 25.52 -17.94 9.45
C LEU A 533 25.70 -17.68 7.95
N TRP A 534 24.61 -17.37 7.23
CA TRP A 534 24.64 -17.04 5.81
C TRP A 534 25.50 -15.81 5.53
N LEU A 535 25.44 -14.80 6.40
CA LEU A 535 26.24 -13.58 6.31
C LEU A 535 27.71 -13.86 6.63
N ALA A 536 27.97 -14.66 7.67
CA ALA A 536 29.31 -15.07 8.03
C ALA A 536 30.00 -15.85 6.91
N GLN A 537 29.27 -16.73 6.21
CA GLN A 537 29.78 -17.45 5.04
C GLN A 537 30.12 -16.51 3.89
N ALA A 538 29.26 -15.53 3.61
CA ALA A 538 29.53 -14.56 2.57
C ALA A 538 30.74 -13.66 2.89
N LEU A 539 30.83 -13.18 4.13
CA LEU A 539 31.93 -12.34 4.60
C LEU A 539 33.26 -13.10 4.67
N ALA A 540 33.25 -14.43 4.85
CA ALA A 540 34.47 -15.25 4.81
C ALA A 540 35.14 -15.28 3.41
N GLU A 541 34.42 -14.86 2.36
CA GLU A 541 34.95 -14.75 1.00
C GLU A 541 35.46 -13.33 0.68
N ALA A 542 35.36 -12.38 1.61
CA ALA A 542 35.84 -11.01 1.42
C ALA A 542 37.35 -10.99 1.11
N ARG A 543 37.78 -10.06 0.25
CA ARG A 543 39.17 -9.97 -0.22
C ARG A 543 40.17 -9.75 0.90
N GLU A 544 39.86 -8.88 1.86
CA GLU A 544 40.73 -8.57 3.00
C GLU A 544 40.20 -9.16 4.31
N GLN A 545 40.45 -10.44 4.55
CA GLN A 545 40.07 -11.14 5.80
C GLN A 545 40.78 -10.62 7.06
N ASP A 546 41.84 -9.84 6.86
CA ASP A 546 42.74 -9.31 7.87
C ASP A 546 42.52 -7.82 8.13
N SER A 547 41.48 -7.21 7.55
CA SER A 547 41.13 -5.82 7.87
C SER A 547 40.58 -5.71 9.29
N MET A 548 40.66 -4.50 9.87
CA MET A 548 40.20 -4.28 11.25
C MET A 548 38.73 -4.66 11.42
N HIS A 549 37.87 -4.28 10.47
CA HIS A 549 36.44 -4.56 10.49
C HIS A 549 36.13 -6.05 10.42
N MET A 550 36.84 -6.78 9.55
CA MET A 550 36.66 -8.22 9.38
C MET A 550 37.14 -9.00 10.61
N LEU A 551 38.23 -8.57 11.24
CA LEU A 551 38.69 -9.15 12.51
C LEU A 551 37.68 -8.89 13.64
N ALA A 552 37.11 -7.69 13.74
CA ALA A 552 36.09 -7.39 14.73
C ALA A 552 34.82 -8.23 14.52
N TRP A 553 34.37 -8.38 13.26
CA TRP A 553 33.24 -9.24 12.90
C TRP A 553 33.48 -10.69 13.30
N ARG A 554 34.62 -11.27 12.91
CA ARG A 554 34.98 -12.67 13.22
C ARG A 554 35.09 -12.91 14.72
N ALA A 555 35.64 -11.94 15.47
CA ALA A 555 35.70 -12.00 16.92
C ALA A 555 34.30 -12.06 17.55
N ALA A 556 33.42 -11.13 17.16
CA ALA A 556 32.05 -11.07 17.69
C ALA A 556 31.23 -12.31 17.32
N TRP A 557 31.33 -12.78 16.07
CA TRP A 557 30.66 -14.00 15.61
C TRP A 557 31.17 -15.25 16.35
N GLY A 558 32.49 -15.33 16.60
CA GLY A 558 33.10 -16.41 17.38
C GLY A 558 32.55 -16.52 18.80
N ILE A 559 32.36 -15.38 19.49
CA ILE A 559 31.73 -15.33 20.82
C ILE A 559 30.25 -15.68 20.77
N SER A 560 29.50 -15.16 19.79
CA SER A 560 28.09 -15.51 19.62
C SER A 560 27.92 -17.02 19.41
N ARG A 561 28.79 -17.64 18.60
CA ARG A 561 28.84 -19.09 18.40
C ARG A 561 29.15 -19.84 19.70
N ALA A 562 30.21 -19.47 20.41
CA ALA A 562 30.57 -20.11 21.68
C ALA A 562 29.45 -19.97 22.73
N SER A 563 28.77 -18.82 22.77
CA SER A 563 27.64 -18.56 23.66
C SER A 563 26.44 -19.45 23.33
N GLY A 564 26.13 -19.61 22.04
CA GLY A 564 25.05 -20.49 21.58
C GLY A 564 25.30 -21.96 21.90
N GLU A 565 26.53 -22.44 21.74
CA GLU A 565 26.92 -23.81 22.14
C GLU A 565 26.83 -24.02 23.65
N ALA A 566 27.29 -23.04 24.44
CA ALA A 566 27.16 -23.09 25.91
C ALA A 566 25.68 -23.14 26.36
N ALA A 567 24.80 -22.38 25.70
CA ALA A 567 23.36 -22.42 25.98
C ALA A 567 22.71 -23.76 25.61
N ALA A 568 23.14 -24.39 24.51
CA ALA A 568 22.66 -25.73 24.12
C ALA A 568 23.04 -26.79 25.15
N LEU A 569 24.25 -26.71 25.72
CA LEU A 569 24.71 -27.57 26.83
C LEU A 569 23.89 -27.37 28.12
N GLU A 570 23.29 -26.20 28.32
CA GLU A 570 22.42 -25.92 29.46
C GLU A 570 21.02 -26.54 29.29
N GLN A 571 20.47 -26.48 28.08
CA GLN A 571 19.15 -27.05 27.74
C GLN A 571 19.16 -28.58 27.60
N GLY A 572 20.26 -29.17 27.11
CA GLY A 572 20.44 -30.63 26.98
C GLY A 572 20.65 -31.38 28.30
N SER A 573 20.60 -30.69 29.45
CA SER A 573 20.80 -31.31 30.77
C SER A 573 19.56 -32.01 31.35
N ALA A 574 18.43 -32.01 30.63
CA ALA A 574 17.17 -32.61 31.09
C ALA A 574 16.90 -34.04 30.59
N ASP A 575 17.50 -34.48 29.47
CA ASP A 575 17.37 -35.82 28.92
C ASP A 575 18.74 -36.39 28.56
N MET A 576 18.94 -37.70 28.78
CA MET A 576 20.24 -38.39 28.71
C MET A 576 20.99 -38.16 27.38
N ALA A 577 21.81 -37.12 27.27
CA ALA A 577 22.76 -36.93 26.19
C ALA A 577 23.97 -37.86 26.38
N SER A 578 24.41 -38.50 25.30
CA SER A 578 25.59 -39.36 25.31
C SER A 578 26.87 -38.57 25.59
N ALA A 579 27.90 -39.21 26.16
CA ALA A 579 29.18 -38.55 26.42
C ALA A 579 29.88 -38.04 25.14
N GLU A 580 29.56 -38.61 23.97
CA GLU A 580 30.08 -38.21 22.66
C GLU A 580 29.45 -36.89 22.15
N GLU A 581 28.14 -36.69 22.33
CA GLU A 581 27.46 -35.43 21.93
C GLU A 581 27.90 -34.23 22.79
N THR A 582 28.13 -34.47 24.08
CA THR A 582 28.62 -33.43 25.00
C THR A 582 30.05 -32.98 24.65
N CYS A 583 30.87 -33.89 24.11
CA CYS A 583 32.23 -33.59 23.65
C CYS A 583 32.24 -32.68 22.42
N GLY A 584 31.37 -32.97 21.43
CA GLY A 584 31.29 -32.20 20.19
C GLY A 584 30.86 -30.73 20.38
N SER A 585 29.93 -30.45 21.30
CA SER A 585 29.49 -29.06 21.57
C SER A 585 30.55 -28.25 22.34
N VAL A 586 31.36 -28.89 23.21
CA VAL A 586 32.48 -28.21 23.86
C VAL A 586 33.61 -27.91 22.88
N GLU A 587 33.93 -28.81 21.95
CA GLU A 587 34.91 -28.54 20.88
C GLU A 587 34.47 -27.36 19.99
N ALA A 588 33.18 -27.28 19.66
CA ALA A 588 32.61 -26.16 18.91
C ALA A 588 32.68 -24.84 19.70
N MET A 589 32.46 -24.88 21.01
CA MET A 589 32.61 -23.74 21.92
C MET A 589 34.08 -23.27 21.99
N MET A 590 35.03 -24.21 22.10
CA MET A 590 36.47 -23.92 22.07
C MET A 590 36.89 -23.28 20.74
N ALA A 591 36.36 -23.75 19.61
CA ALA A 591 36.63 -23.16 18.30
C ALA A 591 36.18 -21.69 18.22
N GLY A 592 35.01 -21.35 18.77
CA GLY A 592 34.53 -19.96 18.84
C GLY A 592 35.40 -19.06 19.72
N LEU A 593 35.84 -19.57 20.88
CA LEU A 593 36.80 -18.88 21.76
C LEU A 593 38.17 -18.67 21.08
N LYS A 594 38.64 -19.66 20.32
CA LYS A 594 39.89 -19.58 19.57
C LYS A 594 39.83 -18.49 18.51
N GLU A 595 38.73 -18.44 17.76
CA GLU A 595 38.49 -17.40 16.74
C GLU A 595 38.48 -16.00 17.37
N PHE A 596 37.77 -15.82 18.48
CA PHE A 596 37.76 -14.57 19.24
C PHE A 596 39.15 -14.14 19.67
N ALA A 597 39.90 -15.05 20.31
CA ALA A 597 41.23 -14.75 20.82
C ALA A 597 42.19 -14.34 19.69
N LEU A 598 42.24 -15.11 18.60
CA LEU A 598 43.10 -14.81 17.46
C LEU A 598 42.77 -13.45 16.84
N CYS A 599 41.48 -13.16 16.62
CA CYS A 599 41.06 -11.91 15.98
C CYS A 599 41.30 -10.70 16.88
N ARG A 600 40.98 -10.78 18.19
CA ARG A 600 41.20 -9.69 19.14
C ARG A 600 42.68 -9.43 19.39
N ILE A 601 43.53 -10.47 19.41
CA ILE A 601 44.99 -10.29 19.50
C ILE A 601 45.51 -9.59 18.24
N ALA A 602 45.09 -10.02 17.06
CA ALA A 602 45.49 -9.40 15.79
C ALA A 602 45.02 -7.94 15.67
N LEU A 603 43.87 -7.58 16.28
CA LEU A 603 43.42 -6.19 16.41
C LEU A 603 44.29 -5.41 17.40
N CYS A 604 44.61 -6.00 18.55
CA CYS A 604 45.48 -5.39 19.55
C CYS A 604 46.85 -5.01 18.94
N GLU A 605 47.45 -5.93 18.18
CA GLU A 605 48.74 -5.74 17.51
C GLU A 605 48.72 -4.68 16.39
N ARG A 606 47.53 -4.36 15.85
CA ARG A 606 47.35 -3.27 14.87
C ARG A 606 47.13 -1.92 15.53
N ILE A 607 46.44 -1.89 16.68
CA ILE A 607 46.03 -0.67 17.36
C ILE A 607 47.11 -0.17 18.34
N TYR A 608 47.84 -1.09 18.99
CA TYR A 608 48.83 -0.79 20.01
C TYR A 608 50.25 -1.17 19.55
N THR A 609 51.25 -0.45 20.07
CA THR A 609 52.66 -0.76 19.76
C THR A 609 53.12 -2.02 20.51
N GLU A 610 54.14 -2.68 19.96
CA GLU A 610 54.71 -3.89 20.54
C GLU A 610 55.25 -3.66 21.98
N GLU A 611 55.78 -2.47 22.26
CA GLU A 611 56.24 -2.08 23.60
C GLU A 611 55.08 -1.99 24.59
N ALA A 612 53.94 -1.41 24.19
CA ALA A 612 52.76 -1.32 25.04
C ALA A 612 52.21 -2.73 25.37
N ILE A 613 52.20 -3.63 24.39
CA ILE A 613 51.73 -5.01 24.56
C ILE A 613 52.65 -5.81 25.49
N ARG A 614 53.98 -5.66 25.37
CA ARG A 614 54.95 -6.45 26.14
C ARG A 614 55.24 -5.89 27.52
N GLU A 615 55.40 -4.57 27.64
CA GLU A 615 55.91 -3.93 28.85
C GLU A 615 54.80 -3.38 29.76
N MET A 616 53.61 -3.11 29.22
CA MET A 616 52.48 -2.53 29.96
C MET A 616 51.14 -3.22 29.65
N PRO A 617 51.05 -4.56 29.77
CA PRO A 617 49.83 -5.32 29.42
C PRO A 617 48.60 -4.89 30.25
N ASP A 618 48.80 -4.38 31.47
CA ASP A 618 47.71 -3.91 32.34
C ASP A 618 46.98 -2.68 31.80
N VAL A 619 47.61 -1.90 30.91
CA VAL A 619 47.04 -0.68 30.31
C VAL A 619 46.14 -1.01 29.11
N LEU A 620 46.23 -2.23 28.57
CA LEU A 620 45.36 -2.68 27.49
C LEU A 620 43.90 -2.81 27.98
N PRO A 621 42.91 -2.48 27.14
CA PRO A 621 41.51 -2.75 27.42
C PRO A 621 41.25 -4.21 27.85
N GLU A 622 40.24 -4.38 28.71
CA GLU A 622 39.80 -5.67 29.26
C GLU A 622 39.61 -6.74 28.19
N GLU A 623 39.06 -6.38 27.03
CA GLU A 623 38.82 -7.30 25.92
C GLU A 623 40.10 -7.88 25.32
N TYR A 624 41.14 -7.07 25.16
CA TYR A 624 42.42 -7.54 24.63
C TYR A 624 43.17 -8.38 25.65
N ARG A 625 43.19 -7.96 26.92
CA ARG A 625 43.76 -8.78 28.02
C ARG A 625 43.04 -10.12 28.13
N GLY A 626 41.72 -10.10 28.05
CA GLY A 626 40.89 -11.30 28.04
C GLY A 626 41.17 -12.22 26.84
N ALA A 627 41.43 -11.68 25.65
CA ALA A 627 41.82 -12.47 24.47
C ALA A 627 43.15 -13.22 24.68
N TYR A 628 44.16 -12.57 25.26
CA TYR A 628 45.42 -13.23 25.64
C TYR A 628 45.21 -14.30 26.72
N ALA A 629 44.35 -14.06 27.71
CA ALA A 629 44.00 -15.05 28.72
C ALA A 629 43.27 -16.28 28.11
N ILE A 630 42.37 -16.07 27.13
CA ILE A 630 41.71 -17.15 26.39
C ILE A 630 42.71 -17.95 25.55
N ARG A 631 43.66 -17.29 24.87
CA ARG A 631 44.73 -18.00 24.14
C ARG A 631 45.52 -18.90 25.08
N ASN A 632 45.95 -18.37 26.24
CA ASN A 632 46.68 -19.15 27.25
C ASN A 632 45.84 -20.32 27.81
N LEU A 633 44.53 -20.12 28.02
CA LEU A 633 43.61 -21.19 28.42
C LEU A 633 43.58 -22.32 27.38
N LEU A 634 43.45 -21.99 26.10
CA LEU A 634 43.38 -22.97 25.02
C LEU A 634 44.70 -23.73 24.86
N GLU A 635 45.84 -23.04 24.89
CA GLU A 635 47.18 -23.66 24.86
C GLU A 635 47.39 -24.65 26.01
N ARG A 636 47.05 -24.25 27.25
CA ARG A 636 47.13 -25.14 28.42
C ARG A 636 46.18 -26.33 28.32
N THR A 637 45.03 -26.14 27.67
CA THR A 637 44.07 -27.22 27.42
C THR A 637 44.61 -28.20 26.39
N GLU A 638 45.18 -27.73 25.29
CA GLU A 638 45.82 -28.57 24.25
C GLU A 638 47.00 -29.38 24.83
N GLU A 639 47.75 -28.81 25.78
CA GLU A 639 48.87 -29.48 26.48
C GLU A 639 48.44 -30.40 27.65
N ALA A 640 47.14 -30.62 27.84
CA ALA A 640 46.57 -31.40 28.96
C ALA A 640 46.98 -30.89 30.37
N ARG A 641 47.31 -29.61 30.51
CA ARG A 641 47.63 -28.93 31.77
C ARG A 641 46.36 -28.35 32.42
N TYR A 642 45.38 -29.22 32.70
CA TYR A 642 44.04 -28.81 33.13
C TYR A 642 44.00 -28.01 34.44
N GLY A 643 44.92 -28.27 35.38
CA GLY A 643 45.01 -27.50 36.63
C GLY A 643 45.34 -26.03 36.41
N GLU A 644 46.28 -25.73 35.51
CA GLU A 644 46.65 -24.35 35.13
C GLU A 644 45.56 -23.71 34.24
N ALA A 645 44.81 -24.52 33.48
CA ALA A 645 43.67 -24.05 32.70
C ALA A 645 42.54 -23.52 33.60
N VAL A 646 42.27 -24.16 34.75
CA VAL A 646 41.26 -23.69 35.72
C VAL A 646 41.57 -22.29 36.27
N GLU A 647 42.85 -21.97 36.48
CA GLU A 647 43.26 -20.62 36.91
C GLU A 647 42.96 -19.58 35.84
N ALA A 648 43.28 -19.89 34.58
CA ALA A 648 42.99 -19.02 33.44
C ALA A 648 41.48 -18.78 33.26
N VAL A 649 40.62 -19.77 33.55
CA VAL A 649 39.15 -19.57 33.52
C VAL A 649 38.69 -18.50 34.51
N ARG A 650 39.30 -18.42 35.70
CA ARG A 650 38.96 -17.39 36.70
C ARG A 650 39.37 -16.00 36.23
N GLU A 651 40.58 -15.89 35.72
CA GLU A 651 41.11 -14.66 35.13
C GLU A 651 40.21 -14.15 33.99
N ILE A 652 39.78 -15.02 33.08
CA ILE A 652 38.87 -14.67 31.98
C ILE A 652 37.50 -14.21 32.50
N LYS A 653 36.98 -14.82 33.56
CA LYS A 653 35.69 -14.43 34.15
C LYS A 653 35.73 -13.02 34.76
N ASP A 654 36.87 -12.64 35.34
CA ASP A 654 37.07 -11.32 35.92
C ASP A 654 37.29 -10.25 34.84
N LEU A 655 38.06 -10.56 33.79
CA LEU A 655 38.33 -9.66 32.68
C LEU A 655 37.15 -9.52 31.70
N LEU A 656 36.40 -10.59 31.48
CA LEU A 656 35.30 -10.67 30.51
C LEU A 656 34.04 -11.27 31.16
N PRO A 657 33.32 -10.50 31.99
CA PRO A 657 32.12 -10.98 32.69
C PRO A 657 31.03 -11.53 31.75
N GLY A 658 30.95 -11.00 30.53
CA GLY A 658 30.02 -11.46 29.49
C GLY A 658 30.23 -12.93 29.06
N LEU A 659 31.43 -13.48 29.28
CA LEU A 659 31.75 -14.88 28.96
C LEU A 659 31.52 -15.85 30.13
N ALA A 660 30.97 -15.39 31.26
CA ALA A 660 30.83 -16.20 32.47
C ALA A 660 30.06 -17.51 32.24
N ASN A 661 29.05 -17.53 31.36
CA ASN A 661 28.31 -18.75 31.05
C ASN A 661 29.15 -19.75 30.25
N ILE A 662 29.87 -19.28 29.23
CA ILE A 662 30.82 -20.10 28.46
C ILE A 662 31.87 -20.69 29.40
N MET A 663 32.46 -19.85 30.27
CA MET A 663 33.48 -20.26 31.23
C MET A 663 32.96 -21.28 32.25
N LYS A 664 31.71 -21.19 32.68
CA LYS A 664 31.06 -22.19 33.56
C LYS A 664 31.02 -23.58 32.91
N HIS A 665 30.63 -23.65 31.63
CA HIS A 665 30.57 -24.93 30.90
C HIS A 665 31.98 -25.46 30.56
N TYR A 666 32.91 -24.57 30.21
CA TYR A 666 34.32 -24.91 30.04
C TYR A 666 34.92 -25.50 31.32
N LEU A 667 34.65 -24.90 32.48
CA LEU A 667 35.12 -25.37 33.78
C LEU A 667 34.61 -26.78 34.11
N LYS A 668 33.30 -27.03 33.90
CA LYS A 668 32.73 -28.37 34.09
C LYS A 668 33.41 -29.42 33.20
N TRP A 669 33.73 -29.05 31.96
CA TRP A 669 34.44 -29.93 31.06
C TRP A 669 35.88 -30.19 31.54
N LEU A 670 36.60 -29.16 31.99
CA LEU A 670 37.94 -29.32 32.58
C LEU A 670 37.91 -30.26 33.80
N GLU A 671 36.94 -30.10 34.70
CA GLU A 671 36.76 -30.97 35.86
C GLU A 671 36.53 -32.44 35.45
N ALA A 672 35.72 -32.66 34.40
CA ALA A 672 35.48 -34.00 33.86
C ALA A 672 36.75 -34.61 33.24
N GLN A 673 37.55 -33.82 32.50
CA GLN A 673 38.82 -34.29 31.94
C GLN A 673 39.85 -34.60 33.03
N MET A 674 39.91 -33.79 34.10
CA MET A 674 40.77 -34.06 35.25
C MET A 674 40.39 -35.34 35.97
N GLU A 675 39.09 -35.57 36.19
CA GLU A 675 38.60 -36.79 36.83
C GLU A 675 38.84 -38.02 35.95
N ARG A 676 38.72 -37.88 34.62
CA ARG A 676 39.08 -38.91 33.65
C ARG A 676 40.58 -39.22 33.70
N GLN A 677 41.44 -38.20 33.63
CA GLN A 677 42.89 -38.35 33.72
C GLN A 677 43.32 -39.02 35.04
N LYS A 678 42.64 -38.69 36.15
CA LYS A 678 42.85 -39.32 37.45
C LYS A 678 42.39 -40.78 37.47
N ARG A 679 41.25 -41.12 36.87
CA ARG A 679 40.76 -42.50 36.75
C ARG A 679 41.66 -43.35 35.86
N GLU A 680 42.10 -42.82 34.73
CA GLU A 680 43.05 -43.47 33.82
C GLU A 680 44.40 -43.70 34.53
N SER A 681 44.88 -42.73 35.32
CA SER A 681 46.08 -42.89 36.15
C SER A 681 45.92 -43.97 37.24
N VAL A 682 44.78 -44.00 37.92
CA VAL A 682 44.47 -45.02 38.95
C VAL A 682 44.25 -46.41 38.35
N GLN A 683 43.59 -46.50 37.19
CA GLN A 683 43.38 -47.75 36.46
C GLN A 683 44.70 -48.29 35.92
N ALA A 684 45.55 -47.44 35.33
CA ALA A 684 46.90 -47.80 34.93
C ALA A 684 47.72 -48.32 36.12
N ALA A 685 47.63 -47.66 37.29
CA ALA A 685 48.29 -48.13 38.51
C ALA A 685 47.74 -49.48 39.02
N GLY A 686 46.43 -49.72 38.92
CA GLY A 686 45.78 -50.97 39.31
C GLY A 686 46.10 -52.15 38.37
N GLU A 687 46.12 -51.92 37.06
CA GLU A 687 46.53 -52.90 36.05
C GLU A 687 48.01 -53.28 36.22
N PHE A 688 48.85 -52.29 36.57
CA PHE A 688 50.26 -52.50 36.89
C PHE A 688 50.46 -53.38 38.14
N GLN A 689 49.61 -53.22 39.17
CA GLN A 689 49.63 -54.08 40.37
C GLN A 689 49.17 -55.52 40.10
N VAL A 690 48.16 -55.72 39.25
CA VAL A 690 47.68 -57.07 38.87
C VAL A 690 48.74 -57.81 38.07
N LEU A 691 49.39 -57.12 37.12
CA LEU A 691 50.49 -57.68 36.33
C LEU A 691 51.67 -58.08 37.23
N ALA A 692 52.04 -57.22 38.19
CA ALA A 692 53.08 -57.54 39.17
C ALA A 692 52.77 -58.82 39.95
N ARG A 693 51.51 -59.00 40.39
CA ARG A 693 51.07 -60.19 41.15
C ARG A 693 51.10 -61.48 40.31
N GLN A 694 50.69 -61.40 39.04
CA GLN A 694 50.74 -62.55 38.12
C GLN A 694 52.18 -62.99 37.82
N ILE A 695 53.10 -62.04 37.68
CA ILE A 695 54.51 -62.35 37.42
C ILE A 695 55.17 -62.94 38.68
N LYS A 696 54.87 -62.42 39.87
CA LYS A 696 55.28 -63.06 41.14
C LYS A 696 54.78 -64.50 41.22
N GLY A 697 53.52 -64.75 40.87
CA GLY A 697 52.96 -66.11 40.80
C GLY A 697 53.71 -67.04 39.85
N LYS A 698 54.15 -66.54 38.69
CA LYS A 698 55.00 -67.30 37.74
C LYS A 698 56.39 -67.61 38.32
N ILE A 699 57.00 -66.68 39.05
CA ILE A 699 58.30 -66.91 39.72
C ILE A 699 58.17 -68.07 40.70
N TYR A 700 57.15 -68.07 41.56
CA TYR A 700 56.89 -69.17 42.49
C TYR A 700 56.61 -70.51 41.79
N ALA A 701 55.83 -70.51 40.70
CA ALA A 701 55.56 -71.74 39.94
C ALA A 701 56.83 -72.33 39.29
N LEU A 702 57.74 -71.47 38.79
CA LEU A 702 59.04 -71.90 38.27
C LEU A 702 59.94 -72.47 39.37
N MET A 703 59.87 -71.92 40.59
CA MET A 703 60.58 -72.44 41.77
C MET A 703 60.07 -73.81 42.20
N GLU A 704 58.75 -74.03 42.21
CA GLU A 704 58.14 -75.33 42.55
C GLU A 704 58.48 -76.41 41.51
N ALA A 705 58.65 -76.02 40.24
CA ALA A 705 59.06 -76.92 39.16
C ALA A 705 60.59 -77.20 39.12
N GLY A 706 61.37 -76.65 40.07
CA GLY A 706 62.83 -76.83 40.15
C GLY A 706 63.63 -76.05 39.11
N GLN A 707 63.01 -75.09 38.40
CA GLN A 707 63.64 -74.31 37.32
C GLN A 707 64.21 -72.98 37.85
N TYR A 708 65.15 -73.06 38.80
CA TYR A 708 65.62 -71.89 39.56
C TYR A 708 66.33 -70.83 38.70
N GLN A 709 67.08 -71.22 37.67
CA GLN A 709 67.78 -70.27 36.78
C GLN A 709 66.80 -69.43 35.95
N ALA A 710 65.69 -70.03 35.50
CA ALA A 710 64.64 -69.33 34.77
C ALA A 710 63.83 -68.42 35.70
N ALA A 711 63.54 -68.88 36.92
CA ALA A 711 62.90 -68.07 37.95
C ALA A 711 63.75 -66.84 38.32
N LEU A 712 65.07 -66.99 38.44
CA LEU A 712 65.98 -65.88 38.71
C LEU A 712 65.95 -64.85 37.57
N GLY A 713 66.04 -65.29 36.31
CA GLY A 713 66.00 -64.38 35.16
C GLY A 713 64.70 -63.55 35.08
N VAL A 714 63.54 -64.15 35.41
CA VAL A 714 62.26 -63.43 35.48
C VAL A 714 62.22 -62.47 36.67
N THR A 715 62.82 -62.85 37.79
CA THR A 715 62.89 -62.01 39.01
C THR A 715 63.76 -60.77 38.78
N GLU A 716 64.90 -60.90 38.09
CA GLU A 716 65.78 -59.76 37.78
C GLU A 716 65.15 -58.76 36.81
N GLN A 717 64.44 -59.25 35.79
CA GLN A 717 63.73 -58.39 34.84
C GLN A 717 62.65 -57.55 35.53
N ILE A 718 61.94 -58.11 36.49
CA ILE A 718 60.88 -57.39 37.19
C ILE A 718 61.40 -56.47 38.29
N GLN A 719 62.54 -56.79 38.91
CA GLN A 719 63.18 -55.90 39.89
C GLN A 719 63.65 -54.59 39.26
N ALA A 720 64.07 -54.62 37.98
CA ALA A 720 64.38 -53.40 37.23
C ALA A 720 63.14 -52.49 37.01
N LEU A 721 61.95 -53.08 36.93
CA LEU A 721 60.68 -52.37 36.75
C LEU A 721 60.04 -51.94 38.10
N LEU A 722 60.37 -52.64 39.19
CA LEU A 722 59.84 -52.42 40.54
C LEU A 722 60.97 -52.48 41.59
N PRO A 723 61.88 -51.48 41.62
CA PRO A 723 63.09 -51.53 42.43
C PRO A 723 62.84 -51.44 43.96
N GLY A 724 61.63 -51.09 44.39
CA GLY A 724 61.27 -50.95 45.81
C GLY A 724 60.40 -52.08 46.37
N ASP A 725 60.14 -53.16 45.62
CA ASP A 725 59.32 -54.28 46.09
C ASP A 725 60.17 -55.25 46.94
N GLU A 726 59.95 -55.23 48.26
CA GLU A 726 60.69 -56.04 49.24
C GLU A 726 60.53 -57.56 48.98
N GLU A 727 59.40 -58.00 48.45
CA GLU A 727 59.12 -59.41 48.20
C GLU A 727 59.91 -59.93 46.99
N ILE A 728 60.02 -59.12 45.92
CA ILE A 728 60.83 -59.47 44.74
C ILE A 728 62.32 -59.52 45.11
N SER A 729 62.76 -58.58 45.94
CA SER A 729 64.14 -58.54 46.46
C SER A 729 64.45 -59.77 47.31
N GLY A 730 63.54 -60.15 48.21
CA GLY A 730 63.68 -61.38 49.00
C GLY A 730 63.61 -62.67 48.17
N LEU A 731 62.81 -62.70 47.10
CA LEU A 731 62.76 -63.85 46.17
C LEU A 731 64.06 -64.01 45.38
N LYS A 732 64.70 -62.92 44.99
CA LYS A 732 66.00 -62.93 44.31
C LYS A 732 67.07 -63.54 45.22
N GLU A 733 67.23 -63.04 46.45
CA GLU A 733 68.21 -63.59 47.42
C GLU A 733 67.97 -65.07 47.69
N LYS A 734 66.70 -65.49 47.76
CA LYS A 734 66.32 -66.89 47.97
C LYS A 734 66.62 -67.77 46.75
N LEU A 735 66.45 -67.25 45.54
CA LEU A 735 66.78 -67.96 44.30
C LEU A 735 68.29 -68.06 44.08
N GLU A 736 69.04 -67.00 44.41
CA GLU A 736 70.50 -66.97 44.34
C GLU A 736 71.16 -67.92 45.36
N SER A 737 70.51 -68.20 46.48
CA SER A 737 71.01 -69.17 47.48
C SER A 737 70.62 -70.62 47.20
N LEU A 738 69.69 -70.87 46.28
CA LEU A 738 69.23 -72.21 45.86
C LEU A 738 69.91 -72.72 44.58
N LEU A 739 70.60 -71.83 43.86
CA LEU A 739 71.47 -72.10 42.70
C LEU A 739 72.93 -72.22 43.14
#